data_AF-A0A4Y7SDW4-F1
#
_entry.id   AF-A0A4Y7SDW4-F1
#
_cell.length_a   1.000
_cell.length_b   1.000
_cell.length_c   1.000
_cell.angle_alpha   90.00
_cell.angle_beta   90.00
_cell.angle_gamma   90.00
#
_symmetry.space_group_name_H-M   'P 1'
#
loop_
_entity.id
_entity.type
_entity.pdbx_description
1 polymer ?
#
loop_
_entity_poly.entity_id
_entity_poly.type
_entity_poly.pdbx_seq_one_letter_code
_entity_poly.pdbx_strand_id
1 'polypeptide(L)'
;MPDPRGNELMLLLSGAYQGSPAGLKALLIFLITNNDIDPISSPLDMLDPSKIPPRSTTGASFTSGAEYGLDVIQTRVYFGERVLERWSHVMQWMMYYLLQAPYSLNPALSVHFLTEVLTHVTVAEEKDVWQEELLYLPSTMDFLFFLLRQAGPKDGSYHYTPILPEGCSILWLLWKYTNDPYTVACVLTRLKAVTPRTRDRIISSLVFRARHIAEIACGKREGLQMSLKERDKILIAGRSLYLLVVCTHELLIDPALWKAFLKHDFLFEYASALSILCAKAHDYEMGLRRVAEISEEDSLAKLDTPQFPGDFWEVMADTIACLVKYLVMKRSPKPYSSIPSALRGGILHTALRCLLHLDPEAQVVTQLIEGGTACTLSFTTTRKGYHALTRGYQESSLSAASKNELDDLLDQVRRHSKAGKEVCKKIRECVERGERTYERTSKLMMEMCSNRKHNDRRSVGDAKSSYKVCMRCHGVAYCSELCQREDWAQFHSKECKPFAKWYKSSQKDGQWAYFDMRRDCVLYLENVANWNLYPLVDRGVAQSPKKVTAPTLSAGQIYHPDSSIAVFDFASSGGLVFKPKYSLDAYHNVCWRYINLEWDARVRRMCQDVEESNGCSCLAEGIFSHTQTSCLFVLVKLGWHADAKDGRRYRVEESVWRLGPRSVTGYIWDGCEED
;
A
#
# COMPACT_ATOMS: atom_id res chain seq x y z
N MET A 1 53.84 32.13 21.33
CA MET A 1 53.95 30.65 21.37
C MET A 1 52.65 30.09 20.84
N PRO A 2 52.65 29.04 19.99
CA PRO A 2 51.41 28.42 19.55
C PRO A 2 50.65 27.91 20.78
N ASP A 3 49.34 28.14 20.83
CA ASP A 3 48.49 27.63 21.92
C ASP A 3 48.64 26.10 21.96
N PRO A 4 49.08 25.49 23.08
CA PRO A 4 49.20 24.04 23.21
C PRO A 4 47.89 23.30 22.87
N ARG A 5 46.73 23.96 23.05
CA ARG A 5 45.42 23.44 22.66
C ARG A 5 45.24 23.31 21.15
N GLY A 6 45.96 24.11 20.35
CA GLY A 6 45.94 24.06 18.89
C GLY A 6 46.60 22.80 18.33
N ASN A 7 47.70 22.34 18.93
CA ASN A 7 48.37 21.10 18.50
C ASN A 7 47.58 19.85 18.88
N GLU A 8 46.96 19.86 20.06
CA GLU A 8 46.04 18.80 20.49
C GLU A 8 44.81 18.74 19.58
N LEU A 9 44.16 19.88 19.32
CA LEU A 9 43.05 19.97 18.37
C LEU A 9 43.45 19.52 16.96
N MET A 10 44.63 19.85 16.47
CA MET A 10 45.11 19.37 15.16
C MET A 10 45.36 17.87 15.13
N LEU A 11 45.80 17.25 16.24
CA LEU A 11 45.90 15.80 16.37
C LEU A 11 44.52 15.14 16.44
N LEU A 12 43.56 15.76 17.14
CA LEU A 12 42.17 15.31 17.23
C LEU A 12 41.45 15.41 15.88
N LEU A 13 41.59 16.54 15.19
CA LEU A 13 41.09 16.76 13.84
C LEU A 13 41.77 15.82 12.86
N SER A 14 43.08 15.60 12.96
CA SER A 14 43.80 14.62 12.12
C SER A 14 43.30 13.19 12.35
N GLY A 15 43.04 12.80 13.60
CA GLY A 15 42.43 11.52 13.95
C GLY A 15 40.99 11.39 13.45
N ALA A 16 40.16 12.41 13.67
CA ALA A 16 38.77 12.46 13.20
C ALA A 16 38.69 12.45 11.66
N TYR A 17 39.59 13.18 11.00
CA TYR A 17 39.69 13.25 9.54
C TYR A 17 40.15 11.92 8.92
N GLN A 18 40.98 11.16 9.63
CA GLN A 18 41.34 9.78 9.25
C GLN A 18 40.20 8.77 9.49
N GLY A 19 39.03 9.23 9.96
CA GLY A 19 37.92 8.38 10.33
C GLY A 19 38.22 7.48 11.53
N SER A 20 39.23 7.81 12.34
CA SER A 20 39.52 7.09 13.58
C SER A 20 38.44 7.42 14.60
N PRO A 21 37.66 6.44 15.06
CA PRO A 21 36.64 6.68 16.06
C PRO A 21 37.22 7.23 17.38
N ALA A 22 38.50 6.94 17.69
CA ALA A 22 39.22 7.53 18.82
C ALA A 22 39.50 9.04 18.63
N GLY A 23 39.86 9.46 17.41
CA GLY A 23 40.07 10.88 17.09
C GLY A 23 38.76 11.66 17.11
N LEU A 24 37.68 11.05 16.65
CA LEU A 24 36.35 11.67 16.64
C LEU A 24 35.71 11.70 18.05
N LYS A 25 35.93 10.65 18.86
CA LYS A 25 35.64 10.62 20.31
C LYS A 25 36.33 11.79 21.01
N ALA A 26 37.64 11.92 20.81
CA ALA A 26 38.40 12.93 21.51
C ALA A 26 38.11 14.34 20.97
N LEU A 27 37.72 14.49 19.69
CA LEU A 27 37.15 15.74 19.15
C LEU A 27 35.79 16.08 19.78
N LEU A 28 34.85 15.13 19.90
CA LEU A 28 33.56 15.36 20.54
C LEU A 28 33.72 15.73 22.02
N ILE A 29 34.56 15.00 22.76
CA ILE A 29 34.90 15.31 24.15
C ILE A 29 35.51 16.71 24.23
N PHE A 30 36.45 17.05 23.34
CA PHE A 30 37.07 18.38 23.29
C PHE A 30 36.05 19.50 23.04
N LEU A 31 35.13 19.30 22.08
CA LEU A 31 34.06 20.27 21.75
C LEU A 31 33.03 20.44 22.87
N ILE A 32 32.78 19.40 23.67
CA ILE A 32 31.83 19.42 24.80
C ILE A 32 32.47 20.02 26.06
N THR A 33 33.78 19.85 26.25
CA THR A 33 34.48 20.22 27.49
C THR A 33 35.09 21.62 27.47
N ASN A 34 35.46 22.16 26.30
CA ASN A 34 36.10 23.47 26.18
C ASN A 34 35.11 24.59 25.83
N ASN A 35 35.12 25.68 26.62
CA ASN A 35 34.21 26.82 26.50
C ASN A 35 34.55 27.83 25.40
N ASP A 36 35.72 27.72 24.76
CA ASP A 36 36.30 28.75 23.90
C ASP A 36 36.42 28.26 22.45
N ILE A 37 35.54 28.76 21.57
CA ILE A 37 35.44 28.36 20.15
C ILE A 37 36.27 29.29 19.25
N ASP A 38 36.65 30.47 19.72
CA ASP A 38 37.41 31.46 18.96
C ASP A 38 38.77 30.96 18.41
N PRO A 39 39.49 30.03 19.07
CA PRO A 39 40.69 29.41 18.51
C PRO A 39 40.42 28.41 17.37
N ILE A 40 39.17 27.99 17.14
CA ILE A 40 38.79 26.90 16.23
C ILE A 40 38.29 27.43 14.88
N SER A 41 37.60 28.56 14.86
CA SER A 41 37.07 29.18 13.64
C SER A 41 38.20 29.64 12.70
N SER A 42 39.26 30.25 13.23
CA SER A 42 40.37 30.78 12.44
C SER A 42 41.24 29.72 11.72
N PRO A 43 41.59 28.56 12.31
CA PRO A 43 42.29 27.49 11.60
C PRO A 43 41.42 26.75 10.56
N LEU A 44 40.10 26.71 10.75
CA LEU A 44 39.17 26.07 9.80
C LEU A 44 39.03 26.85 8.50
N ASP A 45 38.97 28.18 8.58
CA ASP A 45 38.98 29.07 7.40
C ASP A 45 40.33 29.01 6.64
N MET A 46 41.37 28.45 7.25
CA MET A 46 42.71 28.26 6.67
C MET A 46 42.95 26.85 6.08
N LEU A 47 42.02 25.91 6.26
CA LEU A 47 42.15 24.56 5.68
C LEU A 47 41.82 24.59 4.19
N ASP A 48 42.87 24.68 3.36
CA ASP A 48 42.81 24.46 1.92
C ASP A 48 42.69 22.94 1.63
N PRO A 49 41.53 22.45 1.14
CA PRO A 49 41.31 21.02 0.90
C PRO A 49 42.32 20.41 -0.10
N SER A 50 42.95 21.23 -0.94
CA SER A 50 43.93 20.80 -1.93
C SER A 50 45.33 20.50 -1.36
N LYS A 51 45.59 20.88 -0.10
CA LYS A 51 46.90 20.71 0.58
C LYS A 51 46.97 19.48 1.49
N ILE A 52 45.90 18.69 1.52
CA ILE A 52 45.81 17.49 2.35
C ILE A 52 46.46 16.32 1.58
N PRO A 53 47.53 15.70 2.09
CA PRO A 53 48.22 14.64 1.34
C PRO A 53 47.36 13.36 1.30
N PRO A 54 47.26 12.68 0.13
CA PRO A 54 46.62 11.37 0.06
C PRO A 54 47.45 10.36 0.84
N ARG A 55 46.85 9.63 1.79
CA ARG A 55 47.63 8.87 2.77
C ARG A 55 47.91 7.42 2.37
N SER A 56 49.18 7.08 2.49
CA SER A 56 49.78 5.74 2.44
C SER A 56 49.42 4.88 3.66
N THR A 57 48.96 3.66 3.39
CA THR A 57 49.15 2.40 4.13
C THR A 57 49.51 2.49 5.63
N THR A 58 48.50 2.56 6.50
CA THR A 58 48.61 2.05 7.87
C THR A 58 47.38 1.19 8.17
N GLY A 59 47.56 -0.12 8.16
CA GLY A 59 46.52 -1.12 8.43
C GLY A 59 46.43 -1.46 9.91
N ALA A 60 45.57 -0.74 10.65
CA ALA A 60 45.13 -1.15 11.98
C ALA A 60 43.69 -1.68 11.90
N SER A 61 43.44 -2.89 12.41
CA SER A 61 42.12 -3.52 12.41
C SER A 61 41.22 -2.90 13.48
N PHE A 62 40.03 -2.46 13.07
CA PHE A 62 39.00 -1.94 13.97
C PHE A 62 38.28 -3.11 14.68
N THR A 63 38.56 -3.30 15.96
CA THR A 63 37.85 -4.27 16.81
C THR A 63 37.49 -3.63 18.15
N SER A 64 36.25 -3.17 18.29
CA SER A 64 35.27 -3.55 19.33
C SER A 64 34.18 -2.46 19.36
N GLY A 65 32.99 -2.74 18.83
CA GLY A 65 31.85 -1.81 18.90
C GLY A 65 31.26 -1.68 20.31
N ALA A 66 31.57 -2.64 21.19
CA ALA A 66 31.04 -2.73 22.55
C ALA A 66 31.67 -1.73 23.54
N GLU A 67 32.94 -1.36 23.35
CA GLU A 67 33.59 -0.33 24.18
C GLU A 67 33.08 1.09 23.84
N TYR A 68 32.52 1.32 22.65
CA TYR A 68 31.97 2.62 22.24
C TYR A 68 30.63 2.96 22.91
N GLY A 69 29.78 1.96 23.18
CA GLY A 69 28.46 2.18 23.80
C GLY A 69 28.53 2.63 25.25
N LEU A 70 29.45 2.07 26.04
CA LEU A 70 29.66 2.40 27.45
C LEU A 70 30.13 3.84 27.68
N ASP A 71 30.95 4.38 26.77
CA ASP A 71 31.46 5.74 26.85
C ASP A 71 30.43 6.81 26.44
N VAL A 72 29.51 6.47 25.51
CA VAL A 72 28.39 7.36 25.15
C VAL A 72 27.40 7.47 26.32
N ILE A 73 27.20 6.38 27.08
CA ILE A 73 26.39 6.38 28.31
C ILE A 73 27.01 7.27 29.40
N GLN A 74 28.33 7.24 29.58
CA GLN A 74 28.99 8.16 30.52
C GLN A 74 28.90 9.63 30.08
N THR A 75 28.92 9.90 28.77
CA THR A 75 28.71 11.25 28.23
C THR A 75 27.27 11.73 28.45
N ARG A 76 26.27 10.84 28.32
CA ARG A 76 24.85 11.13 28.54
C ARG A 76 24.59 11.67 29.95
N VAL A 77 25.11 10.98 30.98
CA VAL A 77 24.83 11.30 32.39
C VAL A 77 25.48 12.61 32.85
N TYR A 78 26.65 12.96 32.32
CA TYR A 78 27.41 14.12 32.80
C TYR A 78 27.32 15.38 31.93
N PHE A 79 26.95 15.26 30.64
CA PHE A 79 27.07 16.38 29.69
C PHE A 79 25.80 16.66 28.88
N GLY A 80 24.65 16.06 29.19
CA GLY A 80 23.41 16.21 28.42
C GLY A 80 23.04 17.66 28.09
N GLU A 81 23.04 18.55 29.09
CA GLU A 81 22.76 19.98 28.90
C GLU A 81 23.77 20.67 27.97
N ARG A 82 25.08 20.37 28.11
CA ARG A 82 26.11 20.94 27.24
C ARG A 82 26.01 20.45 25.80
N VAL A 83 25.64 19.18 25.61
CA VAL A 83 25.40 18.61 24.27
C VAL A 83 24.24 19.34 23.61
N LEU A 84 23.16 19.60 24.35
CA LEU A 84 22.01 20.36 23.88
C LEU A 84 22.40 21.79 23.48
N GLU A 85 23.13 22.51 24.34
CA GLU A 85 23.62 23.88 24.06
C GLU A 85 24.50 23.96 22.80
N ARG A 86 25.31 22.92 22.55
CA ARG A 86 26.27 22.88 21.44
C ARG A 86 25.79 22.07 20.24
N TRP A 87 24.54 21.59 20.24
CA TRP A 87 24.08 20.62 19.25
C TRP A 87 24.20 21.10 17.81
N SER A 88 23.92 22.38 17.55
CA SER A 88 24.08 22.97 16.21
C SER A 88 25.50 22.80 15.65
N HIS A 89 26.53 22.93 16.51
CA HIS A 89 27.93 22.75 16.13
C HIS A 89 28.26 21.26 15.93
N VAL A 90 27.76 20.38 16.80
CA VAL A 90 27.90 18.92 16.63
C VAL A 90 27.33 18.49 15.28
N MET A 91 26.14 18.97 14.92
CA MET A 91 25.49 18.67 13.65
C MET A 91 26.27 19.21 12.44
N GLN A 92 26.90 20.39 12.53
CA GLN A 92 27.77 20.90 11.47
C GLN A 92 28.98 19.99 11.23
N TRP A 93 29.62 19.51 12.30
CA TRP A 93 30.74 18.57 12.20
C TRP A 93 30.32 17.22 11.64
N MET A 94 29.20 16.67 12.10
CA MET A 94 28.65 15.43 11.55
C MET A 94 28.34 15.60 10.06
N MET A 95 27.76 16.73 9.66
CA MET A 95 27.48 17.07 8.27
C MET A 95 28.77 17.14 7.44
N TYR A 96 29.79 17.83 7.95
CA TYR A 96 31.10 17.91 7.31
C TYR A 96 31.70 16.51 7.12
N TYR A 97 31.73 15.69 8.17
CA TYR A 97 32.25 14.32 8.08
C TYR A 97 31.48 13.47 7.06
N LEU A 98 30.15 13.63 7.00
CA LEU A 98 29.32 12.94 6.02
C LEU A 98 29.60 13.38 4.58
N LEU A 99 29.87 14.67 4.36
CA LEU A 99 30.29 15.21 3.07
C LEU A 99 31.66 14.68 2.63
N GLN A 100 32.53 14.33 3.58
CA GLN A 100 33.82 13.70 3.31
C GLN A 100 33.75 12.18 3.12
N ALA A 101 32.64 11.54 3.52
CA ALA A 101 32.48 10.08 3.45
C ALA A 101 32.73 9.48 2.05
N PRO A 102 32.30 10.08 0.92
CA PRO A 102 32.59 9.54 -0.42
C PRO A 102 34.08 9.44 -0.76
N TYR A 103 34.93 10.20 -0.08
CA TYR A 103 36.39 10.20 -0.27
C TYR A 103 37.12 9.27 0.71
N SER A 104 36.41 8.67 1.66
CA SER A 104 37.01 7.71 2.59
C SER A 104 37.23 6.35 1.93
N LEU A 105 38.12 5.53 2.49
CA LEU A 105 38.35 4.16 2.03
C LEU A 105 37.09 3.29 2.15
N ASN A 106 36.21 3.61 3.10
CA ASN A 106 34.97 2.89 3.33
C ASN A 106 33.83 3.88 3.64
N PRO A 107 33.19 4.46 2.60
CA PRO A 107 32.11 5.42 2.78
C PRO A 107 30.94 4.87 3.60
N ALA A 108 30.63 3.57 3.46
CA ALA A 108 29.56 2.92 4.21
C ALA A 108 29.85 2.87 5.72
N LEU A 109 31.10 2.65 6.13
CA LEU A 109 31.49 2.67 7.53
C LEU A 109 31.35 4.08 8.13
N SER A 110 31.72 5.13 7.40
CA SER A 110 31.55 6.51 7.83
C SER A 110 30.06 6.85 8.05
N VAL A 111 29.19 6.43 7.13
CA VAL A 111 27.73 6.61 7.25
C VAL A 111 27.16 5.80 8.43
N HIS A 112 27.59 4.55 8.60
CA HIS A 112 27.17 3.71 9.72
C HIS A 112 27.52 4.37 11.04
N PHE A 113 28.78 4.77 11.21
CA PHE A 113 29.27 5.42 12.42
C PHE A 113 28.45 6.66 12.79
N LEU A 114 28.18 7.54 11.82
CA LEU A 114 27.35 8.72 12.04
C LEU A 114 25.91 8.39 12.42
N THR A 115 25.37 7.31 11.86
CA THR A 115 24.03 6.84 12.19
C THR A 115 23.98 6.28 13.62
N GLU A 116 24.99 5.51 14.02
CA GLU A 116 25.13 5.00 15.40
C GLU A 116 25.29 6.12 16.42
N VAL A 117 26.12 7.13 16.14
CA VAL A 117 26.27 8.29 17.03
C VAL A 117 24.93 8.99 17.20
N LEU A 118 24.21 9.26 16.11
CA LEU A 118 22.91 9.92 16.19
C LEU A 118 21.88 9.05 16.94
N THR A 119 21.84 7.75 16.66
CA THR A 119 21.04 6.76 17.38
C THR A 119 21.33 6.82 18.87
N HIS A 120 22.58 6.70 19.30
CA HIS A 120 22.92 6.69 20.72
C HIS A 120 22.71 8.05 21.39
N VAL A 121 22.76 9.16 20.69
CA VAL A 121 22.45 10.45 21.31
C VAL A 121 20.95 10.65 21.47
N THR A 122 20.15 10.23 20.48
CA THR A 122 18.74 10.62 20.36
C THR A 122 17.73 9.51 20.66
N VAL A 123 18.17 8.25 20.72
CA VAL A 123 17.33 7.08 20.98
C VAL A 123 17.80 6.37 22.26
N ALA A 124 16.97 6.46 23.29
CA ALA A 124 17.13 5.74 24.57
C ALA A 124 15.78 5.14 25.00
N GLU A 125 15.81 4.07 25.78
CA GLU A 125 14.60 3.47 26.38
C GLU A 125 13.99 4.41 27.42
N GLU A 126 14.83 4.98 28.28
CA GLU A 126 14.49 6.08 29.17
C GLU A 126 15.07 7.37 28.58
N LYS A 127 14.19 8.24 28.05
CA LYS A 127 14.62 9.51 27.46
C LYS A 127 14.80 10.56 28.56
N ASP A 128 15.97 11.17 28.62
CA ASP A 128 16.16 12.40 29.38
C ASP A 128 15.49 13.58 28.66
N VAL A 129 15.10 14.62 29.42
CA VAL A 129 14.46 15.84 28.88
C VAL A 129 15.28 16.45 27.73
N TRP A 130 16.60 16.53 27.87
CA TRP A 130 17.47 17.09 26.83
C TRP A 130 17.49 16.24 25.54
N GLN A 131 17.35 14.91 25.64
CA GLN A 131 17.30 14.03 24.45
C GLN A 131 16.01 14.24 23.66
N GLU A 132 14.90 14.42 24.37
CA GLU A 132 13.64 14.79 23.74
C GLU A 132 13.79 16.12 23.00
N GLU A 133 14.42 17.13 23.62
CA GLU A 133 14.70 18.40 22.97
C GLU A 133 15.54 18.25 21.70
N LEU A 134 16.60 17.43 21.73
CA LEU A 134 17.42 17.15 20.55
C LEU A 134 16.63 16.56 19.38
N LEU A 135 15.64 15.70 19.67
CA LEU A 135 14.76 15.13 18.64
C LEU A 135 13.94 16.20 17.94
N TYR A 136 13.59 17.29 18.63
CA TYR A 136 12.78 18.37 18.06
C TYR A 136 13.60 19.41 17.28
N LEU A 137 14.94 19.40 17.41
CA LEU A 137 15.79 20.40 16.74
C LEU A 137 15.82 20.21 15.21
N PRO A 138 15.59 21.29 14.41
CA PRO A 138 15.62 21.21 12.95
C PRO A 138 16.93 20.66 12.37
N SER A 139 18.07 20.93 13.01
CA SER A 139 19.39 20.44 12.58
C SER A 139 19.48 18.92 12.62
N THR A 140 18.85 18.27 13.61
CA THR A 140 18.76 16.81 13.74
C THR A 140 18.03 16.21 12.54
N MET A 141 16.86 16.78 12.23
CA MET A 141 16.01 16.34 11.12
C MET A 141 16.68 16.56 9.75
N ASP A 142 17.36 17.70 9.58
CA ASP A 142 18.11 18.00 8.35
C ASP A 142 19.21 16.98 8.08
N PHE A 143 19.92 16.59 9.13
CA PHE A 143 20.96 15.59 9.02
C PHE A 143 20.39 14.19 8.77
N LEU A 144 19.29 13.81 9.41
CA LEU A 144 18.57 12.57 9.08
C LEU A 144 18.16 12.55 7.60
N PHE A 145 17.62 13.65 7.08
CA PHE A 145 17.30 13.80 5.66
C PHE A 145 18.53 13.82 4.75
N PHE A 146 19.68 14.25 5.27
CA PHE A 146 20.94 14.19 4.54
C PHE A 146 21.49 12.75 4.51
N LEU A 147 21.42 11.99 5.61
CA LEU A 147 21.73 10.56 5.67
C LEU A 147 20.89 9.74 4.70
N LEU A 148 19.57 9.97 4.67
CA LEU A 148 18.65 9.26 3.76
C LEU A 148 19.04 9.41 2.28
N ARG A 149 19.55 10.59 1.92
CA ARG A 149 19.96 10.94 0.56
C ARG A 149 21.35 10.45 0.16
N GLN A 150 22.16 9.95 1.09
CA GLN A 150 23.51 9.52 0.75
C GLN A 150 23.46 8.30 -0.17
N ALA A 151 24.17 8.42 -1.29
CA ALA A 151 24.32 7.37 -2.28
C ALA A 151 25.80 7.21 -2.64
N GLY A 152 26.20 5.98 -2.91
CA GLY A 152 27.55 5.64 -3.33
C GLY A 152 27.90 6.30 -4.66
N PRO A 153 29.12 6.85 -4.80
CA PRO A 153 29.52 7.57 -6.01
C PRO A 153 29.65 6.66 -7.25
N LYS A 154 29.85 5.35 -7.06
CA LYS A 154 30.11 4.40 -8.16
C LYS A 154 28.84 3.97 -8.91
N ASP A 155 27.79 3.60 -8.18
CA ASP A 155 26.60 2.97 -8.75
C ASP A 155 25.29 3.72 -8.40
N GLY A 156 25.41 4.84 -7.67
CA GLY A 156 24.26 5.60 -7.19
C GLY A 156 23.40 4.84 -6.18
N SER A 157 23.86 3.72 -5.62
CA SER A 157 23.11 3.00 -4.59
C SER A 157 23.07 3.79 -3.29
N TYR A 158 21.88 3.94 -2.73
CA TYR A 158 21.74 4.45 -1.36
C TYR A 158 22.51 3.58 -0.38
N HIS A 159 23.27 4.20 0.52
CA HIS A 159 24.05 3.47 1.52
C HIS A 159 23.14 2.58 2.37
N TYR A 160 23.53 1.31 2.49
CA TYR A 160 22.85 0.31 3.29
C TYR A 160 23.79 -0.22 4.35
N THR A 161 23.51 0.13 5.60
CA THR A 161 24.34 -0.17 6.76
C THR A 161 23.53 -1.05 7.71
N PRO A 162 23.71 -2.38 7.65
CA PRO A 162 22.91 -3.33 8.43
C PRO A 162 23.27 -3.25 9.92
N ILE A 163 22.26 -3.29 10.78
CA ILE A 163 22.37 -3.56 12.22
C ILE A 163 21.64 -4.89 12.46
N LEU A 164 22.31 -5.79 13.17
CA LEU A 164 21.72 -7.05 13.57
C LEU A 164 21.07 -6.90 14.96
N PRO A 165 19.82 -7.32 15.14
CA PRO A 165 18.90 -7.89 14.15
C PRO A 165 17.95 -6.85 13.49
N GLU A 166 18.10 -5.55 13.69
CA GLU A 166 17.10 -4.51 13.40
C GLU A 166 16.86 -4.20 11.91
N GLY A 167 17.79 -4.48 11.01
CA GLY A 167 17.70 -4.10 9.59
C GLY A 167 18.64 -2.95 9.24
N CYS A 168 18.22 -2.02 8.39
CA CYS A 168 19.04 -0.88 7.97
C CYS A 168 19.07 0.20 9.06
N SER A 169 20.24 0.52 9.60
CA SER A 169 20.46 1.57 10.61
C SER A 169 19.75 2.89 10.31
N ILE A 170 19.87 3.40 9.08
CA ILE A 170 19.25 4.68 8.68
C ILE A 170 17.72 4.60 8.73
N LEU A 171 17.14 3.46 8.32
CA LEU A 171 15.69 3.27 8.35
C LEU A 171 15.18 2.99 9.76
N TRP A 172 15.96 2.31 10.59
CA TRP A 172 15.63 2.10 11.99
C TRP A 172 15.63 3.43 12.74
N LEU A 173 16.62 4.29 12.48
CA LEU A 173 16.67 5.64 13.03
C LEU A 173 15.46 6.46 12.57
N LEU A 174 15.13 6.45 11.27
CA LEU A 174 13.92 7.10 10.76
C LEU A 174 12.66 6.56 11.46
N TRP A 175 12.55 5.24 11.63
CA TRP A 175 11.42 4.60 12.31
C TRP A 175 11.26 5.11 13.73
N LYS A 176 12.35 5.23 14.50
CA LYS A 176 12.30 5.81 15.87
C LYS A 176 11.71 7.22 15.89
N TYR A 177 11.99 8.02 14.86
CA TYR A 177 11.49 9.39 14.72
C TYR A 177 10.07 9.48 14.14
N THR A 178 9.60 8.44 13.45
CA THR A 178 8.23 8.41 12.89
C THR A 178 7.25 7.64 13.75
N ASN A 179 7.72 6.73 14.60
CA ASN A 179 6.88 5.89 15.46
C ASN A 179 6.41 6.64 16.73
N ASP A 180 7.06 7.74 17.08
CA ASP A 180 6.68 8.60 18.18
C ASP A 180 5.79 9.76 17.68
N PRO A 181 4.57 9.94 18.23
CA PRO A 181 3.60 10.91 17.71
C PRO A 181 4.06 12.38 17.74
N TYR A 182 4.97 12.75 18.64
CA TYR A 182 5.46 14.13 18.76
C TYR A 182 6.57 14.40 17.74
N THR A 183 7.51 13.46 17.62
CA THR A 183 8.62 13.56 16.69
C THR A 183 8.17 13.45 15.23
N VAL A 184 7.16 12.62 14.91
CA VAL A 184 6.64 12.54 13.53
C VAL A 184 6.07 13.87 13.05
N ALA A 185 5.43 14.65 13.92
CA ALA A 185 4.93 15.98 13.58
C ALA A 185 6.09 16.93 13.20
N CYS A 186 7.24 16.81 13.89
CA CYS A 186 8.45 17.57 13.58
C CYS A 186 9.10 17.12 12.27
N VAL A 187 9.19 15.80 12.03
CA VAL A 187 9.65 15.23 10.74
C VAL A 187 8.81 15.78 9.59
N LEU A 188 7.48 15.74 9.71
CA LEU A 188 6.55 16.23 8.68
C LEU A 188 6.67 17.74 8.46
N THR A 189 6.74 18.51 9.54
CA THR A 189 6.91 19.97 9.47
C THR A 189 8.22 20.33 8.78
N ARG A 190 9.32 19.66 9.12
CA ARG A 190 10.61 19.88 8.48
C ARG A 190 10.61 19.45 7.01
N LEU A 191 10.03 18.30 6.69
CA LEU A 191 9.92 17.81 5.31
C LEU A 191 9.08 18.74 4.43
N LYS A 192 8.10 19.45 5.00
CA LYS A 192 7.35 20.51 4.31
C LYS A 192 8.17 21.79 4.09
N ALA A 193 9.03 22.14 5.06
CA ALA A 193 9.84 23.36 5.05
C ALA A 193 11.02 23.30 4.07
N VAL A 194 11.56 22.12 3.78
CA VAL A 194 12.64 21.99 2.78
C VAL A 194 12.14 22.30 1.36
N THR A 195 13.06 22.69 0.47
CA THR A 195 12.70 23.02 -0.92
C THR A 195 12.00 21.83 -1.62
N PRO A 196 11.08 22.07 -2.58
CA PRO A 196 10.41 20.99 -3.30
C PRO A 196 11.38 19.99 -3.95
N ARG A 197 12.54 20.47 -4.45
CA ARG A 197 13.60 19.62 -5.02
C ARG A 197 14.27 18.76 -3.96
N THR A 198 14.56 19.31 -2.78
CA THR A 198 15.11 18.55 -1.65
C THR A 198 14.12 17.50 -1.17
N ARG A 199 12.85 17.87 -0.99
CA ARG A 199 11.77 16.95 -0.62
C ARG A 199 11.64 15.79 -1.61
N ASP A 200 11.64 16.09 -2.92
CA ASP A 200 11.57 15.08 -3.98
C ASP A 200 12.75 14.10 -3.91
N ARG A 201 13.97 14.59 -3.63
CA ARG A 201 15.16 13.74 -3.44
C ARG A 201 15.10 12.86 -2.20
N ILE A 202 14.56 13.38 -1.08
CA ILE A 202 14.36 12.59 0.14
C ILE A 202 13.35 11.47 -0.16
N ILE A 203 12.22 11.80 -0.76
CA ILE A 203 11.18 10.82 -1.09
C ILE A 203 11.70 9.80 -2.11
N SER A 204 12.38 10.23 -3.18
CA SER A 204 12.98 9.30 -4.15
C SER A 204 13.98 8.35 -3.47
N SER A 205 14.73 8.84 -2.47
CA SER A 205 15.65 8.00 -1.72
C SER A 205 14.95 6.91 -0.91
N LEU A 206 13.80 7.20 -0.30
CA LEU A 206 12.99 6.20 0.38
C LEU A 206 12.43 5.18 -0.61
N VAL A 207 11.94 5.65 -1.77
CA VAL A 207 11.32 4.77 -2.77
C VAL A 207 12.33 3.81 -3.38
N PHE A 208 13.41 4.32 -3.96
CA PHE A 208 14.42 3.52 -4.64
C PHE A 208 15.27 2.67 -3.70
N ARG A 209 15.35 3.03 -2.41
CA ARG A 209 16.00 2.20 -1.40
C ARG A 209 15.32 0.83 -1.23
N ALA A 210 14.01 0.71 -1.46
CA ALA A 210 13.34 -0.60 -1.45
C ALA A 210 13.98 -1.57 -2.46
N ARG A 211 14.12 -1.12 -3.72
CA ARG A 211 14.78 -1.88 -4.78
C ARG A 211 16.22 -2.23 -4.40
N HIS A 212 17.00 -1.25 -3.92
CA HIS A 212 18.39 -1.48 -3.55
C HIS A 212 18.53 -2.51 -2.42
N ILE A 213 17.66 -2.48 -1.40
CA ILE A 213 17.64 -3.47 -0.32
C ILE A 213 17.47 -4.88 -0.89
N ALA A 214 16.50 -5.08 -1.78
CA ALA A 214 16.26 -6.37 -2.41
C ALA A 214 17.43 -6.82 -3.31
N GLU A 215 18.02 -5.89 -4.08
CA GLU A 215 19.17 -6.16 -4.95
C GLU A 215 20.43 -6.53 -4.16
N ILE A 216 20.70 -5.86 -3.04
CA ILE A 216 21.81 -6.16 -2.13
C ILE A 216 21.63 -7.57 -1.52
N ALA A 217 20.43 -7.91 -1.05
CA ALA A 217 20.14 -9.25 -0.53
C ALA A 217 20.30 -10.35 -1.58
N CYS A 218 20.10 -10.03 -2.86
CA CYS A 218 20.29 -10.94 -3.98
C CYS A 218 21.74 -10.98 -4.50
N GLY A 219 22.67 -10.25 -3.90
CA GLY A 219 24.06 -10.16 -4.35
C GLY A 219 24.24 -9.41 -5.68
N LYS A 220 23.24 -8.65 -6.14
CA LYS A 220 23.32 -7.82 -7.36
C LYS A 220 24.03 -6.49 -7.12
N ARG A 221 24.19 -6.09 -5.86
CA ARG A 221 24.88 -4.87 -5.43
C ARG A 221 25.76 -5.12 -4.22
N GLU A 222 26.83 -4.33 -4.12
CA GLU A 222 27.66 -4.24 -2.93
C GLU A 222 26.89 -3.53 -1.81
N GLY A 223 27.02 -3.98 -0.55
CA GLY A 223 26.38 -3.31 0.58
C GLY A 223 26.29 -4.13 1.87
N LEU A 224 26.25 -5.46 1.76
CA LEU A 224 26.38 -6.36 2.92
C LEU A 224 27.83 -6.85 3.02
N GLN A 225 28.35 -6.93 4.25
CA GLN A 225 29.66 -7.52 4.50
C GLN A 225 29.68 -8.96 3.96
N MET A 226 30.76 -9.33 3.25
CA MET A 226 30.93 -10.65 2.62
C MET A 226 30.83 -11.82 3.61
N SER A 227 31.01 -11.55 4.92
CA SER A 227 31.03 -12.55 5.99
C SER A 227 29.66 -13.01 6.49
N LEU A 228 28.56 -12.32 6.17
CA LEU A 228 27.23 -12.70 6.66
C LEU A 228 26.72 -13.95 5.94
N LYS A 229 26.06 -14.85 6.69
CA LYS A 229 25.35 -16.00 6.10
C LYS A 229 24.19 -15.47 5.24
N GLU A 230 23.91 -16.16 4.13
CA GLU A 230 22.84 -15.77 3.18
C GLU A 230 21.49 -15.57 3.86
N ARG A 231 21.17 -16.45 4.82
CA ARG A 231 19.97 -16.35 5.67
C ARG A 231 19.87 -15.02 6.41
N ASP A 232 20.95 -14.59 7.05
CA ASP A 232 20.96 -13.34 7.82
C ASP A 232 20.81 -12.13 6.89
N LYS A 233 21.44 -12.17 5.70
CA LYS A 233 21.28 -11.14 4.66
C LYS A 233 19.81 -10.95 4.27
N ILE A 234 19.10 -12.04 4.02
CA ILE A 234 17.68 -12.04 3.64
C ILE A 234 16.82 -11.50 4.79
N LEU A 235 17.06 -11.95 6.03
CA LEU A 235 16.31 -11.50 7.21
C LEU A 235 16.47 -10.00 7.47
N ILE A 236 17.71 -9.48 7.47
CA ILE A 236 18.01 -8.05 7.68
C ILE A 236 17.36 -7.21 6.56
N ALA A 237 17.41 -7.68 5.31
CA ALA A 237 16.74 -7.01 4.20
C ALA A 237 15.23 -6.98 4.37
N GLY A 238 14.64 -8.08 4.86
CA GLY A 238 13.21 -8.17 5.15
C GLY A 238 12.78 -7.16 6.20
N ARG A 239 13.49 -7.09 7.33
CA ARG A 239 13.23 -6.10 8.39
C ARG A 239 13.44 -4.67 7.90
N SER A 240 14.41 -4.43 7.03
CA SER A 240 14.61 -3.12 6.40
C SER A 240 13.43 -2.69 5.52
N LEU A 241 12.85 -3.61 4.73
CA LEU A 241 11.66 -3.32 3.94
C LEU A 241 10.43 -3.07 4.82
N TYR A 242 10.27 -3.83 5.91
CA TYR A 242 9.23 -3.57 6.91
C TYR A 242 9.34 -2.15 7.48
N LEU A 243 10.52 -1.77 7.98
CA LEU A 243 10.77 -0.42 8.52
C LEU A 243 10.46 0.65 7.48
N LEU A 244 10.86 0.45 6.23
CA LEU A 244 10.59 1.38 5.14
C LEU A 244 9.09 1.58 4.88
N VAL A 245 8.33 0.49 4.85
CA VAL A 245 6.87 0.51 4.68
C VAL A 245 6.19 1.22 5.85
N VAL A 246 6.59 0.94 7.09
CA VAL A 246 6.05 1.60 8.29
C VAL A 246 6.40 3.08 8.32
N CYS A 247 7.66 3.47 8.09
CA CYS A 247 8.05 4.88 8.02
C CYS A 247 7.23 5.63 6.95
N THR A 248 7.04 5.00 5.79
CA THR A 248 6.24 5.60 4.70
C THR A 248 4.77 5.73 5.10
N HIS A 249 4.23 4.80 5.88
CA HIS A 249 2.87 4.89 6.42
C HIS A 249 2.70 6.12 7.31
N GLU A 250 3.65 6.34 8.22
CA GLU A 250 3.64 7.48 9.14
C GLU A 250 3.84 8.80 8.41
N LEU A 251 4.75 8.86 7.44
CA LEU A 251 4.93 10.06 6.61
C LEU A 251 3.67 10.41 5.81
N LEU A 252 2.94 9.41 5.32
CA LEU A 252 1.71 9.61 4.56
C LEU A 252 0.47 9.90 5.43
N ILE A 253 0.64 10.14 6.74
CA ILE A 253 -0.35 10.88 7.53
C ILE A 253 -0.64 12.24 6.89
N ASP A 254 0.38 12.87 6.30
CA ASP A 254 0.22 14.10 5.53
C ASP A 254 -0.14 13.79 4.06
N PRO A 255 -1.41 14.02 3.63
CA PRO A 255 -1.85 13.67 2.28
C PRO A 255 -1.12 14.46 1.18
N ALA A 256 -0.51 15.61 1.51
CA ALA A 256 0.25 16.40 0.55
C ALA A 256 1.51 15.69 0.03
N LEU A 257 2.08 14.76 0.81
CA LEU A 257 3.24 13.98 0.40
C LEU A 257 2.90 12.86 -0.60
N TRP A 258 1.63 12.43 -0.66
CA TRP A 258 1.20 11.34 -1.53
C TRP A 258 1.57 11.58 -3.00
N LYS A 259 1.37 12.79 -3.51
CA LYS A 259 1.69 13.14 -4.91
C LYS A 259 3.18 12.99 -5.21
N ALA A 260 4.05 13.29 -4.24
CA ALA A 260 5.48 13.16 -4.40
C ALA A 260 5.92 11.70 -4.36
N PHE A 261 5.34 10.86 -3.48
CA PHE A 261 5.57 9.42 -3.50
C PHE A 261 5.07 8.76 -4.80
N LEU A 262 3.87 9.14 -5.25
CA LEU A 262 3.27 8.60 -6.48
C LEU A 262 4.08 8.93 -7.75
N LYS A 263 4.78 10.08 -7.76
CA LYS A 263 5.69 10.44 -8.87
C LYS A 263 6.78 9.38 -9.10
N HIS A 264 7.16 8.65 -8.06
CA HIS A 264 8.20 7.61 -8.10
C HIS A 264 7.61 6.18 -8.11
N ASP A 265 6.30 6.02 -8.36
CA ASP A 265 5.57 4.74 -8.37
C ASP A 265 5.88 3.83 -7.17
N PHE A 266 5.94 4.43 -5.97
CA PHE A 266 6.47 3.76 -4.78
C PHE A 266 5.78 2.43 -4.41
N LEU A 267 4.49 2.29 -4.71
CA LEU A 267 3.75 1.06 -4.43
C LEU A 267 4.22 -0.10 -5.32
N PHE A 268 4.55 0.19 -6.58
CA PHE A 268 5.16 -0.80 -7.47
C PHE A 268 6.56 -1.15 -6.98
N GLU A 269 7.40 -0.16 -6.68
CA GLU A 269 8.78 -0.38 -6.22
C GLU A 269 8.83 -1.18 -4.89
N TYR A 270 7.92 -0.90 -3.95
CA TYR A 270 7.84 -1.62 -2.68
C TYR A 270 7.37 -3.05 -2.87
N ALA A 271 6.29 -3.26 -3.64
CA ALA A 271 5.80 -4.60 -3.94
C ALA A 271 6.84 -5.43 -4.71
N SER A 272 7.55 -4.81 -5.67
CA SER A 272 8.60 -5.45 -6.46
C SER A 272 9.78 -5.87 -5.59
N ALA A 273 10.24 -4.99 -4.69
CA ALA A 273 11.31 -5.32 -3.75
C ALA A 273 10.93 -6.51 -2.84
N LEU A 274 9.70 -6.51 -2.29
CA LEU A 274 9.18 -7.63 -1.50
C LEU A 274 9.12 -8.92 -2.32
N SER A 275 8.62 -8.86 -3.55
CA SER A 275 8.51 -10.02 -4.44
C SER A 275 9.89 -10.61 -4.77
N ILE A 276 10.88 -9.78 -5.08
CA ILE A 276 12.26 -10.21 -5.33
C ILE A 276 12.84 -10.91 -4.09
N LEU A 277 12.69 -10.31 -2.92
CA LEU A 277 13.25 -10.84 -1.68
C LEU A 277 12.58 -12.16 -1.27
N CYS A 278 11.25 -12.24 -1.32
CA CYS A 278 10.51 -13.46 -1.01
C CYS A 278 10.76 -14.58 -2.02
N ALA A 279 10.96 -14.26 -3.31
CA ALA A 279 11.37 -15.26 -4.30
C ALA A 279 12.74 -15.86 -3.94
N LYS A 280 13.72 -15.00 -3.63
CA LYS A 280 15.06 -15.44 -3.19
C LYS A 280 15.02 -16.28 -1.92
N ALA A 281 14.22 -15.89 -0.92
CA ALA A 281 14.04 -16.65 0.31
C ALA A 281 13.38 -18.01 0.06
N HIS A 282 12.34 -18.04 -0.78
CA HIS A 282 11.67 -19.28 -1.17
C HIS A 282 12.64 -20.23 -1.89
N ASP A 283 13.41 -19.75 -2.87
CA ASP A 283 14.37 -20.56 -3.61
C ASP A 283 15.46 -21.14 -2.69
N TYR A 284 15.93 -20.35 -1.73
CA TYR A 284 16.91 -20.77 -0.73
C TYR A 284 16.36 -21.93 0.13
N GLU A 285 15.14 -21.80 0.66
CA GLU A 285 14.51 -22.85 1.46
C GLU A 285 14.20 -24.11 0.66
N MET A 286 13.73 -23.96 -0.59
CA MET A 286 13.51 -25.10 -1.48
C MET A 286 14.82 -25.79 -1.87
N GLY A 287 15.94 -25.05 -1.92
CA GLY A 287 17.28 -25.62 -2.07
C GLY A 287 17.69 -26.47 -0.86
N LEU A 288 17.47 -25.95 0.35
CA LEU A 288 17.76 -26.68 1.60
C LEU A 288 16.93 -27.98 1.72
N ARG A 289 15.64 -27.94 1.37
CA ARG A 289 14.77 -29.12 1.39
C ARG A 289 15.27 -30.21 0.43
N ARG A 290 15.65 -29.84 -0.80
CA ARG A 290 16.19 -30.80 -1.79
C ARG A 290 17.49 -31.46 -1.34
N VAL A 291 18.38 -30.71 -0.67
CA VAL A 291 19.62 -31.27 -0.11
C VAL A 291 19.30 -32.25 1.03
N ALA A 292 18.31 -31.93 1.87
CA ALA A 292 17.87 -32.81 2.94
C ALA A 292 17.27 -34.13 2.42
N GLU A 293 16.43 -34.07 1.37
CA GLU A 293 15.82 -35.26 0.74
C GLU A 293 16.86 -36.21 0.12
N ILE A 294 17.96 -35.69 -0.44
CA ILE A 294 19.05 -36.51 -1.00
C ILE A 294 19.90 -37.15 0.11
N SER A 295 19.95 -36.54 1.29
CA SER A 295 20.78 -37.01 2.42
C SER A 295 20.13 -38.13 3.25
N GLU A 296 18.93 -38.60 2.91
CA GLU A 296 18.18 -39.60 3.69
C GLU A 296 18.83 -41.00 3.73
N GLU A 297 19.83 -41.30 2.90
CA GLU A 297 20.51 -42.60 2.92
C GLU A 297 21.55 -42.78 4.03
N ASP A 298 21.99 -41.71 4.71
CA ASP A 298 22.95 -41.83 5.83
C ASP A 298 22.45 -41.12 7.09
N SER A 299 21.79 -41.91 7.94
CA SER A 299 21.63 -41.74 9.40
C SER A 299 20.77 -40.57 9.90
N LEU A 300 19.53 -40.92 10.30
CA LEU A 300 18.77 -40.69 11.56
C LEU A 300 19.19 -39.62 12.61
N ALA A 301 20.28 -38.89 12.47
CA ALA A 301 20.46 -37.64 13.17
C ALA A 301 19.44 -36.67 12.59
N LYS A 302 18.41 -36.34 13.38
CA LYS A 302 17.67 -35.08 13.28
C LYS A 302 18.71 -33.95 13.33
N LEU A 303 19.40 -33.68 12.23
CA LEU A 303 20.03 -32.40 12.06
C LEU A 303 18.87 -31.42 12.18
N ASP A 304 18.93 -30.58 13.20
CA ASP A 304 18.14 -29.35 13.29
C ASP A 304 18.44 -28.58 12.01
N THR A 305 17.72 -28.94 10.94
CA THR A 305 17.81 -28.27 9.66
C THR A 305 17.46 -26.84 10.03
N PRO A 306 18.37 -25.87 9.83
CA PRO A 306 18.18 -24.54 10.34
C PRO A 306 17.03 -23.91 9.56
N GLN A 307 15.79 -24.16 10.00
CA GLN A 307 14.59 -23.48 9.56
C GLN A 307 14.86 -22.00 9.74
N PHE A 308 14.48 -21.18 8.76
CA PHE A 308 14.42 -19.74 8.98
C PHE A 308 13.72 -19.51 10.33
N PRO A 309 14.22 -18.60 11.19
CA PRO A 309 13.48 -18.31 12.40
C PRO A 309 12.10 -17.80 11.93
N GLY A 310 11.02 -18.19 12.61
CA GLY A 310 9.64 -17.83 12.23
C GLY A 310 9.47 -16.36 11.85
N ASP A 311 10.32 -15.49 12.40
CA ASP A 311 10.51 -14.08 12.10
C ASP A 311 10.49 -13.67 10.62
N PHE A 312 11.13 -14.36 9.66
CA PHE A 312 11.23 -13.78 8.30
C PHE A 312 9.87 -13.74 7.58
N TRP A 313 9.21 -14.89 7.47
CA TRP A 313 7.94 -14.98 6.76
C TRP A 313 6.83 -14.24 7.49
N GLU A 314 6.87 -14.21 8.83
CA GLU A 314 6.00 -13.37 9.66
C GLU A 314 6.19 -11.88 9.36
N VAL A 315 7.43 -11.38 9.37
CA VAL A 315 7.75 -9.99 9.02
C VAL A 315 7.30 -9.65 7.60
N MET A 316 7.47 -10.55 6.63
CA MET A 316 7.01 -10.33 5.26
C MET A 316 5.49 -10.28 5.16
N ALA A 317 4.78 -11.18 5.83
CA ALA A 317 3.33 -11.18 5.86
C ALA A 317 2.76 -9.91 6.52
N ASP A 318 3.34 -9.47 7.63
CA ASP A 318 3.01 -8.20 8.29
C ASP A 318 3.32 -7.00 7.38
N THR A 319 4.44 -7.03 6.66
CA THR A 319 4.81 -5.96 5.73
C THR A 319 3.79 -5.85 4.60
N ILE A 320 3.33 -6.97 4.03
CA ILE A 320 2.31 -7.02 2.98
C ILE A 320 0.97 -6.50 3.52
N ALA A 321 0.55 -6.99 4.69
CA ALA A 321 -0.68 -6.55 5.33
C ALA A 321 -0.63 -5.04 5.62
N CYS A 322 0.49 -4.52 6.10
CA CYS A 322 0.70 -3.09 6.35
C CYS A 322 0.64 -2.26 5.05
N LEU A 323 1.34 -2.72 4.00
CA LEU A 323 1.34 -2.06 2.69
C LEU A 323 -0.08 -1.98 2.10
N VAL A 324 -0.84 -3.07 2.14
CA VAL A 324 -2.19 -3.07 1.53
C VAL A 324 -3.20 -2.36 2.44
N LYS A 325 -3.34 -2.79 3.70
CA LYS A 325 -4.38 -2.29 4.63
C LYS A 325 -4.14 -0.84 5.03
N TYR A 326 -2.89 -0.47 5.34
CA TYR A 326 -2.62 0.86 5.89
C TYR A 326 -2.14 1.83 4.81
N LEU A 327 -1.17 1.47 3.97
CA LEU A 327 -0.73 2.39 2.92
C LEU A 327 -1.76 2.54 1.80
N VAL A 328 -2.25 1.44 1.23
CA VAL A 328 -3.19 1.54 0.11
C VAL A 328 -4.60 1.89 0.58
N MET A 329 -5.19 1.15 1.52
CA MET A 329 -6.61 1.33 1.85
C MET A 329 -6.90 2.55 2.75
N LYS A 330 -5.95 2.94 3.62
CA LYS A 330 -6.13 4.05 4.57
C LYS A 330 -5.48 5.36 4.10
N ARG A 331 -4.28 5.32 3.51
CA ARG A 331 -3.54 6.53 3.11
C ARG A 331 -3.71 6.92 1.64
N SER A 332 -3.98 5.97 0.73
CA SER A 332 -4.15 6.32 -0.68
C SER A 332 -5.44 7.10 -0.91
N PRO A 333 -5.38 8.26 -1.58
CA PRO A 333 -6.58 8.90 -2.10
C PRO A 333 -7.26 8.03 -3.16
N LYS A 334 -6.49 7.19 -3.88
CA LYS A 334 -6.99 6.42 -5.03
C LYS A 334 -6.60 4.94 -4.95
N PRO A 335 -7.22 4.15 -4.04
CA PRO A 335 -6.92 2.72 -3.90
C PRO A 335 -7.01 1.94 -5.23
N TYR A 336 -7.97 2.26 -6.10
CA TYR A 336 -8.14 1.63 -7.42
C TYR A 336 -7.00 1.86 -8.42
N SER A 337 -6.17 2.87 -8.25
CA SER A 337 -4.91 3.00 -9.02
C SER A 337 -3.71 2.41 -8.27
N SER A 338 -3.77 2.43 -6.95
CA SER A 338 -2.70 1.96 -6.06
C SER A 338 -2.59 0.43 -6.04
N ILE A 339 -3.69 -0.29 -5.88
CA ILE A 339 -3.70 -1.77 -5.86
C ILE A 339 -3.17 -2.34 -7.19
N PRO A 340 -3.62 -1.89 -8.38
CA PRO A 340 -3.00 -2.33 -9.62
C PRO A 340 -1.49 -2.11 -9.69
N SER A 341 -0.96 -1.02 -9.11
CA SER A 341 0.49 -0.82 -9.07
C SER A 341 1.20 -1.84 -8.19
N ALA A 342 0.66 -2.13 -7.00
CA ALA A 342 1.20 -3.16 -6.12
C ALA A 342 1.07 -4.58 -6.72
N LEU A 343 -0.04 -4.87 -7.41
CA LEU A 343 -0.25 -6.12 -8.15
C LEU A 343 0.80 -6.31 -9.26
N ARG A 344 1.07 -5.26 -10.05
CA ARG A 344 2.16 -5.26 -11.04
C ARG A 344 3.51 -5.55 -10.38
N GLY A 345 3.75 -5.02 -9.19
CA GLY A 345 4.96 -5.32 -8.42
C GLY A 345 5.02 -6.73 -7.81
N GLY A 346 3.98 -7.57 -7.96
CA GLY A 346 4.00 -8.94 -7.47
C GLY A 346 3.54 -9.13 -6.02
N ILE A 347 2.78 -8.19 -5.45
CA ILE A 347 2.35 -8.28 -4.04
C ILE A 347 1.56 -9.56 -3.73
N LEU A 348 0.73 -10.05 -4.66
CA LEU A 348 -0.03 -11.29 -4.48
C LEU A 348 0.87 -12.53 -4.56
N HIS A 349 1.85 -12.55 -5.47
CA HIS A 349 2.84 -13.64 -5.55
C HIS A 349 3.65 -13.73 -4.26
N THR A 350 4.00 -12.57 -3.70
CA THR A 350 4.67 -12.45 -2.41
C THR A 350 3.81 -13.03 -1.28
N ALA A 351 2.52 -12.67 -1.23
CA ALA A 351 1.59 -13.20 -0.23
C ALA A 351 1.42 -14.73 -0.33
N LEU A 352 1.35 -15.28 -1.55
CA LEU A 352 1.26 -16.73 -1.76
C LEU A 352 2.53 -17.44 -1.27
N ARG A 353 3.72 -16.87 -1.49
CA ARG A 353 4.97 -17.42 -0.94
C ARG A 353 4.99 -17.42 0.59
N CYS A 354 4.53 -16.35 1.23
CA CYS A 354 4.39 -16.32 2.70
C CYS A 354 3.46 -17.46 3.17
N LEU A 355 2.31 -17.67 2.51
CA LEU A 355 1.37 -18.73 2.87
C LEU A 355 1.93 -20.15 2.71
N LEU A 356 2.97 -20.37 1.90
CA LEU A 356 3.65 -21.67 1.78
C LEU A 356 4.55 -22.01 2.96
N HIS A 357 5.01 -21.00 3.68
CA HIS A 357 6.07 -21.15 4.66
C HIS A 357 5.66 -20.79 6.08
N LEU A 358 4.52 -20.12 6.24
CA LEU A 358 3.91 -19.86 7.53
C LEU A 358 3.17 -21.09 8.07
N ASP A 359 3.15 -21.20 9.39
CA ASP A 359 2.22 -22.09 10.10
C ASP A 359 0.78 -21.65 9.78
N PRO A 360 -0.07 -22.53 9.23
CA PRO A 360 -1.45 -22.22 8.89
C PRO A 360 -2.30 -21.69 10.06
N GLU A 361 -1.93 -21.99 11.30
CA GLU A 361 -2.64 -21.57 12.50
C GLU A 361 -2.11 -20.24 13.09
N ALA A 362 -1.00 -19.72 12.57
CA ALA A 362 -0.42 -18.48 13.07
C ALA A 362 -1.35 -17.28 12.82
N GLN A 363 -1.47 -16.39 13.81
CA GLN A 363 -2.29 -15.18 13.73
C GLN A 363 -1.94 -14.32 12.51
N VAL A 364 -0.66 -14.27 12.13
CA VAL A 364 -0.18 -13.51 10.97
C VAL A 364 -0.79 -14.00 9.65
N VAL A 365 -1.15 -15.29 9.53
CA VAL A 365 -1.80 -15.84 8.33
C VAL A 365 -3.18 -15.20 8.16
N THR A 366 -3.96 -15.10 9.24
CA THR A 366 -5.26 -14.42 9.22
C THR A 366 -5.10 -12.95 8.83
N GLN A 367 -4.11 -12.26 9.40
CA GLN A 367 -3.83 -10.85 9.05
C GLN A 367 -3.43 -10.67 7.58
N LEU A 368 -2.60 -11.57 7.03
CA LEU A 368 -2.21 -11.57 5.63
C LEU A 368 -3.41 -11.82 4.71
N ILE A 369 -4.27 -12.78 5.07
CA ILE A 369 -5.47 -13.11 4.27
C ILE A 369 -6.44 -11.95 4.26
N GLU A 370 -6.78 -11.38 5.42
CA GLU A 370 -7.78 -10.32 5.54
C GLU A 370 -7.25 -8.96 5.07
N GLY A 371 -6.05 -8.59 5.53
CA GLY A 371 -5.43 -7.29 5.29
C GLY A 371 -4.69 -7.18 3.96
N GLY A 372 -4.09 -8.28 3.49
CA GLY A 372 -3.34 -8.33 2.23
C GLY A 372 -4.19 -8.86 1.08
N THR A 373 -4.54 -10.14 1.14
CA THR A 373 -5.11 -10.87 0.00
C THR A 373 -6.54 -10.45 -0.33
N ALA A 374 -7.46 -10.48 0.65
CA ALA A 374 -8.86 -10.14 0.45
C ALA A 374 -9.02 -8.68 0.00
N CYS A 375 -8.29 -7.76 0.63
CA CYS A 375 -8.24 -6.37 0.21
C CYS A 375 -7.78 -6.23 -1.24
N THR A 376 -6.68 -6.87 -1.62
CA THR A 376 -6.17 -6.85 -3.01
C THR A 376 -7.17 -7.42 -4.01
N LEU A 377 -7.81 -8.54 -3.70
CA LEU A 377 -8.77 -9.20 -4.59
C LEU A 377 -10.04 -8.37 -4.81
N SER A 378 -10.50 -7.59 -3.83
CA SER A 378 -11.69 -6.74 -4.00
C SER A 378 -11.55 -5.71 -5.13
N PHE A 379 -10.32 -5.37 -5.55
CA PHE A 379 -10.04 -4.45 -6.66
C PHE A 379 -9.86 -5.12 -8.02
N THR A 380 -9.78 -6.46 -8.06
CA THR A 380 -9.81 -7.25 -9.31
C THR A 380 -11.17 -7.20 -10.00
N THR A 381 -12.18 -6.70 -9.30
CA THR A 381 -13.48 -6.31 -9.84
C THR A 381 -13.40 -5.18 -10.86
N THR A 382 -12.24 -4.53 -11.04
CA THR A 382 -12.01 -3.53 -12.09
C THR A 382 -11.13 -4.05 -13.20
N ARG A 383 -11.24 -3.48 -14.41
CA ARG A 383 -10.41 -3.88 -15.55
C ARG A 383 -8.92 -3.74 -15.24
N LYS A 384 -8.52 -2.61 -14.66
CA LYS A 384 -7.12 -2.36 -14.29
C LYS A 384 -6.61 -3.36 -13.25
N GLY A 385 -7.40 -3.67 -12.22
CA GLY A 385 -7.03 -4.64 -11.21
C GLY A 385 -6.89 -6.05 -11.79
N TYR A 386 -7.84 -6.48 -12.63
CA TYR A 386 -7.76 -7.75 -13.34
C TYR A 386 -6.51 -7.87 -14.22
N HIS A 387 -6.25 -6.89 -15.08
CA HIS A 387 -5.06 -6.90 -15.96
C HIS A 387 -3.75 -6.87 -15.17
N ALA A 388 -3.70 -6.10 -14.07
CA ALA A 388 -2.53 -6.07 -13.21
C ALA A 388 -2.24 -7.43 -12.56
N LEU A 389 -3.29 -8.15 -12.18
CA LEU A 389 -3.19 -9.51 -11.63
C LEU A 389 -2.71 -10.52 -12.68
N THR A 390 -3.31 -10.53 -13.87
CA THR A 390 -3.10 -11.59 -14.86
C THR A 390 -1.92 -11.37 -15.80
N ARG A 391 -1.58 -10.10 -16.08
CA ARG A 391 -0.52 -9.73 -17.05
C ARG A 391 0.54 -8.84 -16.43
N GLY A 392 0.15 -7.98 -15.51
CA GLY A 392 1.00 -6.93 -14.96
C GLY A 392 2.31 -7.41 -14.36
N TYR A 393 2.25 -8.48 -13.56
CA TYR A 393 3.46 -9.07 -12.97
C TYR A 393 4.37 -9.70 -14.05
N GLN A 394 3.78 -10.43 -15.00
CA GLN A 394 4.53 -11.08 -16.09
C GLN A 394 5.27 -10.07 -16.96
N GLU A 395 4.63 -8.94 -17.29
CA GLU A 395 5.23 -7.85 -18.08
C GLU A 395 6.38 -7.15 -17.33
N SER A 396 6.34 -7.14 -16.00
CA SER A 396 7.38 -6.52 -15.16
C SER A 396 8.53 -7.46 -14.80
N SER A 397 8.29 -8.78 -14.84
CA SER A 397 9.31 -9.78 -14.53
C SER A 397 10.23 -9.99 -15.73
N LEU A 398 11.54 -9.91 -15.50
CA LEU A 398 12.55 -10.13 -16.53
C LEU A 398 12.71 -11.62 -16.93
N SER A 399 12.07 -12.53 -16.20
CA SER A 399 12.24 -13.98 -16.41
C SER A 399 11.12 -14.56 -17.28
N ALA A 400 11.49 -15.19 -18.40
CA ALA A 400 10.55 -15.92 -19.26
C ALA A 400 9.84 -17.10 -18.53
N ALA A 401 10.40 -17.56 -17.40
CA ALA A 401 9.78 -18.59 -16.57
C ALA A 401 8.54 -18.08 -15.80
N SER A 402 8.26 -16.78 -15.78
CA SER A 402 7.17 -16.19 -14.96
C SER A 402 5.76 -16.49 -15.47
N LYS A 403 5.60 -17.00 -16.72
CA LYS A 403 4.29 -17.10 -17.37
C LYS A 403 3.29 -18.00 -16.62
N ASN A 404 3.79 -18.99 -15.89
CA ASN A 404 2.96 -19.93 -15.12
C ASN A 404 3.17 -19.79 -13.59
N GLU A 405 3.97 -18.83 -13.14
CA GLU A 405 4.39 -18.71 -11.74
C GLU A 405 3.19 -18.56 -10.78
N LEU A 406 2.16 -17.83 -11.18
CA LEU A 406 0.94 -17.67 -10.38
C LEU A 406 0.22 -19.01 -10.19
N ASP A 407 0.04 -19.79 -11.26
CA ASP A 407 -0.64 -21.08 -11.19
C ASP A 407 0.17 -22.10 -10.38
N ASP A 408 1.49 -22.12 -10.56
CA ASP A 408 2.40 -22.98 -9.81
C ASP A 408 2.34 -22.68 -8.30
N LEU A 409 2.35 -21.40 -7.91
CA LEU A 409 2.20 -20.97 -6.52
C LEU A 409 0.83 -21.33 -5.97
N LEU A 410 -0.26 -21.12 -6.74
CA LEU A 410 -1.61 -21.48 -6.31
C LEU A 410 -1.74 -22.99 -6.04
N ASP A 411 -1.13 -23.84 -6.86
CA ASP A 411 -1.17 -25.29 -6.68
C ASP A 411 -0.31 -25.79 -5.52
N GLN A 412 0.80 -25.12 -5.22
CA GLN A 412 1.57 -25.38 -4.01
C GLN A 412 0.79 -24.95 -2.75
N VAL A 413 0.26 -23.71 -2.70
CA VAL A 413 -0.45 -23.16 -1.53
C VAL A 413 -1.71 -23.95 -1.22
N ARG A 414 -2.42 -24.39 -2.27
CA ARG A 414 -3.62 -25.23 -2.13
C ARG A 414 -3.34 -26.54 -1.42
N ARG A 415 -2.15 -27.12 -1.59
CA ARG A 415 -1.72 -28.37 -0.95
C ARG A 415 -1.20 -28.15 0.46
N HIS A 416 -0.71 -26.96 0.78
CA HIS A 416 -0.09 -26.64 2.06
C HIS A 416 -1.09 -26.52 3.21
N SER A 417 -2.23 -25.85 3.01
CA SER A 417 -3.19 -25.62 4.11
C SER A 417 -4.64 -25.41 3.67
N LYS A 418 -5.58 -25.59 4.60
CA LYS A 418 -7.01 -25.30 4.37
C LYS A 418 -7.25 -23.81 4.09
N ALA A 419 -6.61 -22.93 4.86
CA ALA A 419 -6.68 -21.48 4.64
C ALA A 419 -6.11 -21.11 3.26
N GLY A 420 -4.96 -21.69 2.88
CA GLY A 420 -4.37 -21.55 1.56
C GLY A 420 -5.29 -22.02 0.44
N LYS A 421 -5.95 -23.17 0.61
CA LYS A 421 -6.95 -23.69 -0.35
C LYS A 421 -8.10 -22.70 -0.59
N GLU A 422 -8.65 -22.10 0.45
CA GLU A 422 -9.73 -21.10 0.32
C GLU A 422 -9.24 -19.82 -0.36
N VAL A 423 -8.03 -19.36 -0.04
CA VAL A 423 -7.40 -18.23 -0.74
C VAL A 423 -7.22 -18.53 -2.22
N CYS A 424 -6.65 -19.69 -2.57
CA CYS A 424 -6.44 -20.08 -3.96
C CYS A 424 -7.75 -20.19 -4.74
N LYS A 425 -8.80 -20.74 -4.11
CA LYS A 425 -10.15 -20.80 -4.68
C LYS A 425 -10.66 -19.39 -5.00
N LYS A 426 -10.58 -18.45 -4.05
CA LYS A 426 -11.00 -17.06 -4.26
C LYS A 426 -10.22 -16.37 -5.39
N ILE A 427 -8.90 -16.57 -5.48
CA ILE A 427 -8.08 -16.00 -6.55
C ILE A 427 -8.53 -16.54 -7.91
N ARG A 428 -8.66 -17.87 -8.05
CA ARG A 428 -9.10 -18.50 -9.31
C ARG A 428 -10.50 -18.01 -9.72
N GLU A 429 -11.44 -17.93 -8.79
CA GLU A 429 -12.76 -17.36 -9.04
C GLU A 429 -12.72 -15.89 -9.50
N CYS A 430 -11.85 -15.06 -8.89
CA CYS A 430 -11.69 -13.67 -9.30
C CYS A 430 -11.11 -13.56 -10.72
N VAL A 431 -10.11 -14.37 -11.06
CA VAL A 431 -9.51 -14.43 -12.39
C VAL A 431 -10.55 -14.87 -13.42
N GLU A 432 -11.31 -15.93 -13.14
CA GLU A 432 -12.34 -16.45 -14.04
C GLU A 432 -13.45 -15.40 -14.29
N ARG A 433 -13.97 -14.77 -13.23
CA ARG A 433 -14.97 -13.70 -13.34
C ARG A 433 -14.41 -12.51 -14.13
N GLY A 434 -13.17 -12.12 -13.84
CA GLY A 434 -12.48 -11.03 -14.53
C GLY A 434 -12.28 -11.31 -16.02
N GLU A 435 -11.88 -12.53 -16.40
CA GLU A 435 -11.70 -12.93 -17.81
C GLU A 435 -13.02 -12.87 -18.57
N ARG A 436 -14.09 -13.44 -17.98
CA ARG A 436 -15.43 -13.40 -18.57
C ARG A 436 -15.95 -11.96 -18.72
N THR A 437 -15.64 -11.11 -17.75
CA THR A 437 -16.06 -9.70 -17.75
C THR A 437 -15.24 -8.88 -18.74
N TYR A 438 -13.92 -8.98 -18.74
CA TYR A 438 -13.04 -8.02 -19.42
C TYR A 438 -12.44 -8.50 -20.74
N GLU A 439 -12.20 -9.80 -20.91
CA GLU A 439 -11.67 -10.32 -22.18
C GLU A 439 -12.81 -10.56 -23.16
N ARG A 440 -13.86 -11.28 -22.72
CA ARG A 440 -14.98 -11.66 -23.60
C ARG A 440 -15.89 -10.49 -23.94
N THR A 441 -16.04 -9.53 -23.02
CA THR A 441 -16.92 -8.35 -23.21
C THR A 441 -16.18 -7.16 -23.82
N SER A 442 -14.85 -7.21 -24.03
CA SER A 442 -14.09 -6.09 -24.61
C SER A 442 -14.61 -5.60 -25.96
N LYS A 443 -15.36 -6.44 -26.68
CA LYS A 443 -16.03 -6.10 -27.95
C LYS A 443 -17.42 -5.48 -27.78
N LEU A 444 -18.06 -5.67 -26.63
CA LEU A 444 -19.40 -5.15 -26.33
C LEU A 444 -19.22 -3.90 -25.45
N MET A 445 -19.34 -2.71 -26.05
CA MET A 445 -19.49 -1.49 -25.24
C MET A 445 -20.78 -1.62 -24.44
N MET A 446 -20.66 -1.82 -23.13
CA MET A 446 -21.80 -1.72 -22.24
C MET A 446 -22.36 -0.31 -22.31
N GLU A 447 -23.68 -0.22 -22.48
CA GLU A 447 -24.47 1.00 -22.56
C GLU A 447 -24.75 1.56 -21.17
N MET A 448 -23.87 2.44 -20.69
CA MET A 448 -24.07 3.15 -19.42
C MET A 448 -24.76 4.49 -19.65
N CYS A 449 -26.07 4.47 -19.84
CA CYS A 449 -26.88 5.68 -19.86
C CYS A 449 -27.66 5.83 -18.55
N SER A 450 -27.56 6.99 -17.92
CA SER A 450 -28.35 7.33 -16.73
C SER A 450 -29.78 7.79 -17.08
N ASN A 451 -30.12 7.95 -18.36
CA ASN A 451 -31.49 8.22 -18.76
C ASN A 451 -32.26 6.90 -18.97
N ARG A 452 -33.30 6.70 -18.14
CA ARG A 452 -34.18 5.55 -18.20
C ARG A 452 -34.91 5.33 -19.53
N LYS A 453 -35.19 6.39 -20.29
CA LYS A 453 -35.89 6.32 -21.60
C LYS A 453 -34.98 5.90 -22.76
N HIS A 454 -33.71 5.60 -22.48
CA HIS A 454 -32.74 5.20 -23.50
C HIS A 454 -33.15 3.89 -24.21
N ASN A 455 -33.70 2.93 -23.47
CA ASN A 455 -34.05 1.61 -24.03
C ASN A 455 -35.18 1.68 -25.07
N ASP A 456 -36.12 2.62 -24.94
CA ASP A 456 -37.25 2.78 -25.85
C ASP A 456 -36.83 3.21 -27.27
N ARG A 457 -35.61 3.73 -27.43
CA ARG A 457 -35.16 4.42 -28.64
C ARG A 457 -34.01 3.76 -29.37
N ARG A 458 -33.62 2.56 -28.95
CA ARG A 458 -32.49 1.84 -29.56
C ARG A 458 -32.71 1.66 -31.06
N SER A 459 -32.08 2.53 -31.85
CA SER A 459 -31.88 2.31 -33.28
C SER A 459 -30.68 1.40 -33.39
N VAL A 460 -30.87 0.20 -33.94
CA VAL A 460 -29.80 -0.76 -34.20
C VAL A 460 -28.88 -0.15 -35.29
N GLY A 461 -27.91 0.68 -34.92
CA GLY A 461 -27.04 1.32 -35.91
C GLY A 461 -26.05 2.37 -35.42
N ASP A 462 -26.33 3.12 -34.34
CA ASP A 462 -25.46 4.23 -33.92
C ASP A 462 -24.29 3.76 -33.04
N ALA A 463 -23.24 3.26 -33.69
CA ALA A 463 -22.03 2.81 -33.05
C ALA A 463 -21.09 3.99 -32.68
N LYS A 464 -20.62 3.99 -31.42
CA LYS A 464 -19.43 4.70 -30.90
C LYS A 464 -19.54 6.20 -30.55
N SER A 465 -20.59 6.67 -29.88
CA SER A 465 -20.48 7.94 -29.15
C SER A 465 -19.70 7.73 -27.84
N SER A 466 -18.72 8.60 -27.55
CA SER A 466 -18.11 8.68 -26.21
C SER A 466 -19.16 9.14 -25.20
N TYR A 467 -19.24 8.50 -24.03
CA TYR A 467 -20.15 8.92 -22.97
C TYR A 467 -19.93 10.38 -22.55
N LYS A 468 -21.03 11.13 -22.45
CA LYS A 468 -21.07 12.48 -21.88
C LYS A 468 -21.29 12.37 -20.37
N VAL A 469 -20.22 12.51 -19.60
CA VAL A 469 -20.31 12.62 -18.12
C VAL A 469 -20.67 14.05 -17.75
N CYS A 470 -21.62 14.23 -16.81
CA CYS A 470 -21.94 15.58 -16.35
C CYS A 470 -20.71 16.26 -15.72
N MET A 471 -20.24 17.35 -16.31
CA MET A 471 -19.04 18.08 -15.88
C MET A 471 -19.17 18.71 -14.49
N ARG A 472 -20.39 18.84 -13.95
CA ARG A 472 -20.64 19.50 -12.67
C ARG A 472 -20.60 18.51 -11.51
N CYS A 473 -21.40 17.45 -11.58
CA CYS A 473 -21.51 16.47 -10.49
C CYS A 473 -20.65 15.23 -10.71
N HIS A 474 -20.28 14.91 -11.96
CA HIS A 474 -19.72 13.63 -12.37
C HIS A 474 -20.57 12.40 -11.96
N GLY A 475 -21.79 12.65 -11.45
CA GLY A 475 -22.77 11.70 -10.92
C GLY A 475 -23.35 10.75 -11.97
N VAL A 476 -23.57 11.27 -13.17
CA VAL A 476 -24.34 10.60 -14.23
C VAL A 476 -23.60 10.67 -15.56
N ALA A 477 -23.89 9.72 -16.44
CA ALA A 477 -23.31 9.61 -17.77
C ALA A 477 -24.39 9.34 -18.80
N TYR A 478 -24.22 9.89 -20.00
CA TYR A 478 -25.22 9.80 -21.07
C TYR A 478 -24.58 9.33 -22.37
N CYS A 479 -25.28 8.49 -23.11
CA CYS A 479 -24.88 8.09 -24.47
C CYS A 479 -25.08 9.22 -25.50
N SER A 480 -25.98 10.18 -25.21
CA SER A 480 -26.33 11.27 -26.11
C SER A 480 -26.79 12.52 -25.35
N GLU A 481 -26.82 13.66 -26.05
CA GLU A 481 -27.32 14.92 -25.50
C GLU A 481 -28.83 14.93 -25.29
N LEU A 482 -29.57 14.22 -26.15
CA LEU A 482 -30.99 14.00 -25.97
C LEU A 482 -31.24 13.28 -24.65
N CYS A 483 -30.47 12.21 -24.39
CA CYS A 483 -30.59 11.47 -23.14
C CYS A 483 -30.32 12.37 -21.92
N GLN A 484 -29.30 13.22 -21.99
CA GLN A 484 -28.99 14.19 -20.94
C GLN A 484 -30.14 15.18 -20.69
N ARG A 485 -30.72 15.78 -21.74
CA ARG A 485 -31.79 16.78 -21.61
C ARG A 485 -33.04 16.22 -20.93
N GLU A 486 -33.41 14.99 -21.27
CA GLU A 486 -34.58 14.34 -20.70
C GLU A 486 -34.38 13.95 -19.23
N ASP A 487 -33.24 13.33 -18.90
CA ASP A 487 -32.92 13.02 -17.51
C ASP A 487 -32.75 14.28 -16.66
N TRP A 488 -32.21 15.37 -17.25
CA TRP A 488 -32.15 16.68 -16.61
C TRP A 488 -33.53 17.21 -16.24
N ALA A 489 -34.48 17.16 -17.17
CA ALA A 489 -35.85 17.61 -16.93
C ALA A 489 -36.56 16.75 -15.87
N GLN A 490 -36.27 15.46 -15.81
CA GLN A 490 -36.98 14.53 -14.94
C GLN A 490 -36.40 14.45 -13.52
N PHE A 491 -35.09 14.26 -13.40
CA PHE A 491 -34.43 13.94 -12.13
C PHE A 491 -33.22 14.84 -11.88
N HIS A 492 -32.28 14.85 -12.82
CA HIS A 492 -30.92 15.30 -12.55
C HIS A 492 -30.81 16.81 -12.25
N SER A 493 -31.71 17.66 -12.77
CA SER A 493 -31.70 19.09 -12.40
C SER A 493 -31.77 19.33 -10.88
N LYS A 494 -32.52 18.49 -10.16
CA LYS A 494 -32.68 18.56 -8.69
C LYS A 494 -31.49 17.92 -7.96
N GLU A 495 -30.99 16.81 -8.50
CA GLU A 495 -29.91 16.01 -7.92
C GLU A 495 -28.50 16.61 -8.14
N CYS A 496 -28.32 17.38 -9.22
CA CYS A 496 -26.99 17.81 -9.69
C CYS A 496 -26.26 18.69 -8.67
N LYS A 497 -26.97 19.63 -8.03
CA LYS A 497 -26.38 20.59 -7.08
C LYS A 497 -25.80 19.88 -5.84
N PRO A 498 -26.56 19.03 -5.12
CA PRO A 498 -26.01 18.31 -3.97
C PRO A 498 -24.91 17.33 -4.40
N PHE A 499 -25.05 16.59 -5.51
CA PHE A 499 -23.97 15.72 -5.99
C PHE A 499 -22.70 16.47 -6.39
N ALA A 500 -22.82 17.68 -6.94
CA ALA A 500 -21.66 18.52 -7.22
C ALA A 500 -20.94 19.00 -5.95
N LYS A 501 -21.68 19.29 -4.88
CA LYS A 501 -21.09 19.61 -3.57
C LYS A 501 -20.35 18.41 -3.02
N TRP A 502 -20.97 17.23 -3.07
CA TRP A 502 -20.38 15.98 -2.64
C TRP A 502 -19.12 15.63 -3.44
N TYR A 503 -19.19 15.68 -4.77
CA TYR A 503 -18.06 15.43 -5.67
C TYR A 503 -16.87 16.36 -5.35
N LYS A 504 -17.11 17.66 -5.16
CA LYS A 504 -16.05 18.61 -4.79
C LYS A 504 -15.42 18.29 -3.43
N SER A 505 -16.18 17.79 -2.47
CA SER A 505 -15.65 17.34 -1.18
C SER A 505 -14.76 16.10 -1.39
N SER A 506 -15.30 15.05 -2.00
CA SER A 506 -14.55 13.82 -2.26
C SER A 506 -13.32 14.05 -3.15
N GLN A 507 -13.36 15.03 -4.05
CA GLN A 507 -12.20 15.39 -4.87
C GLN A 507 -11.08 16.02 -4.03
N LYS A 508 -11.42 16.88 -3.05
CA LYS A 508 -10.44 17.46 -2.12
C LYS A 508 -9.79 16.38 -1.25
N ASP A 509 -10.58 15.40 -0.83
CA ASP A 509 -10.12 14.26 -0.02
C ASP A 509 -9.45 13.18 -0.87
N GLY A 510 -9.50 13.31 -2.20
CA GLY A 510 -8.98 12.33 -3.15
C GLY A 510 -9.86 11.10 -3.38
N GLN A 511 -10.91 10.92 -2.59
CA GLN A 511 -11.76 9.73 -2.51
C GLN A 511 -12.93 9.71 -3.53
N TRP A 512 -12.78 10.21 -4.74
CA TRP A 512 -13.90 10.22 -5.71
C TRP A 512 -13.90 8.98 -6.63
N ALA A 513 -15.10 8.51 -6.98
CA ALA A 513 -15.31 7.44 -7.95
C ALA A 513 -15.28 7.98 -9.39
N TYR A 514 -14.24 7.64 -10.15
CA TYR A 514 -14.17 8.02 -11.57
C TYR A 514 -15.11 7.17 -12.44
N PHE A 515 -15.42 7.65 -13.65
CA PHE A 515 -16.40 7.00 -14.52
C PHE A 515 -16.00 5.57 -14.92
N ASP A 516 -14.75 5.35 -15.34
CA ASP A 516 -14.29 4.02 -15.75
C ASP A 516 -14.43 2.98 -14.63
N MET A 517 -14.19 3.37 -13.37
CA MET A 517 -14.36 2.49 -12.22
C MET A 517 -15.80 2.06 -12.04
N ARG A 518 -16.74 3.01 -12.12
CA ARG A 518 -18.17 2.72 -12.02
C ARG A 518 -18.64 1.83 -13.15
N ARG A 519 -18.13 2.07 -14.35
CA ARG A 519 -18.39 1.21 -15.51
C ARG A 519 -17.91 -0.21 -15.29
N ASP A 520 -16.68 -0.35 -14.82
CA ASP A 520 -16.11 -1.65 -14.55
C ASP A 520 -16.90 -2.39 -13.44
N CYS A 521 -17.34 -1.70 -12.38
CA CYS A 521 -18.21 -2.29 -11.36
C CYS A 521 -19.59 -2.73 -11.89
N VAL A 522 -20.23 -1.94 -12.76
CA VAL A 522 -21.52 -2.31 -13.38
C VAL A 522 -21.34 -3.51 -14.33
N LEU A 523 -20.28 -3.52 -15.14
CA LEU A 523 -19.89 -4.65 -15.99
C LEU A 523 -19.70 -5.93 -15.17
N TYR A 524 -18.97 -5.82 -14.07
CA TYR A 524 -18.69 -6.94 -13.18
C TYR A 524 -19.97 -7.45 -12.52
N LEU A 525 -20.84 -6.56 -12.04
CA LEU A 525 -22.13 -6.91 -11.45
C LEU A 525 -23.06 -7.60 -12.45
N GLU A 526 -23.18 -7.10 -13.69
CA GLU A 526 -23.95 -7.76 -14.75
C GLU A 526 -23.45 -9.19 -14.98
N ASN A 527 -22.12 -9.38 -15.06
CA ASN A 527 -21.53 -10.69 -15.29
C ASN A 527 -21.83 -11.67 -14.15
N VAL A 528 -21.67 -11.22 -12.91
CA VAL A 528 -21.91 -12.04 -11.71
C VAL A 528 -23.41 -12.35 -11.55
N ALA A 529 -24.29 -11.39 -11.87
CA ALA A 529 -25.73 -11.60 -11.86
C ALA A 529 -26.17 -12.67 -12.88
N ASN A 530 -25.60 -12.65 -14.09
CA ASN A 530 -25.84 -13.67 -15.11
C ASN A 530 -25.46 -15.10 -14.67
N TRP A 531 -24.55 -15.22 -13.71
CA TRP A 531 -24.17 -16.52 -13.16
C TRP A 531 -25.11 -16.94 -12.03
N ASN A 532 -25.36 -16.04 -11.07
CA ASN A 532 -25.93 -16.43 -9.78
C ASN A 532 -27.45 -16.24 -9.68
N LEU A 533 -28.06 -15.43 -10.55
CA LEU A 533 -29.50 -15.22 -10.53
C LEU A 533 -30.23 -16.30 -11.33
N TYR A 534 -31.28 -16.86 -10.74
CA TYR A 534 -32.19 -17.79 -11.41
C TYR A 534 -32.92 -17.13 -12.58
N PRO A 535 -33.32 -17.88 -13.62
CA PRO A 535 -34.19 -17.37 -14.67
C PRO A 535 -35.50 -16.78 -14.14
N LEU A 536 -35.90 -15.61 -14.62
CA LEU A 536 -37.20 -15.00 -14.24
C LEU A 536 -38.41 -15.76 -14.83
N VAL A 537 -38.19 -16.56 -15.88
CA VAL A 537 -39.24 -17.20 -16.71
C VAL A 537 -39.98 -18.33 -15.99
N ASP A 538 -39.39 -18.95 -14.98
CA ASP A 538 -40.01 -20.09 -14.27
C ASP A 538 -41.19 -19.69 -13.37
N ARG A 539 -41.51 -18.39 -13.22
CA ARG A 539 -42.59 -17.92 -12.34
C ARG A 539 -43.97 -17.72 -12.97
N GLY A 540 -44.17 -17.95 -14.28
CA GLY A 540 -45.55 -18.05 -14.77
C GLY A 540 -45.87 -17.52 -16.16
N VAL A 541 -45.03 -17.78 -17.17
CA VAL A 541 -45.43 -17.54 -18.58
C VAL A 541 -46.71 -18.31 -18.98
N ALA A 542 -47.16 -19.30 -18.18
CA ALA A 542 -48.42 -20.01 -18.39
C ALA A 542 -49.64 -19.42 -17.64
N GLN A 543 -49.47 -18.46 -16.72
CA GLN A 543 -50.63 -17.82 -16.09
C GLN A 543 -51.07 -16.64 -16.96
N SER A 544 -52.17 -16.84 -17.68
CA SER A 544 -52.90 -15.78 -18.39
C SER A 544 -52.91 -14.49 -17.56
N PRO A 545 -52.81 -13.29 -18.18
CA PRO A 545 -52.83 -12.00 -17.48
C PRO A 545 -54.17 -11.82 -16.76
N LYS A 546 -54.33 -12.45 -15.60
CA LYS A 546 -55.35 -12.08 -14.63
C LYS A 546 -54.98 -10.66 -14.28
N LYS A 547 -55.91 -9.71 -14.50
CA LYS A 547 -55.79 -8.34 -14.01
C LYS A 547 -55.46 -8.42 -12.51
N VAL A 548 -54.17 -8.34 -12.18
CA VAL A 548 -53.73 -8.19 -10.81
C VAL A 548 -54.16 -6.76 -10.47
N THR A 549 -55.26 -6.65 -9.73
CA THR A 549 -55.63 -5.39 -9.09
C THR A 549 -54.43 -4.94 -8.27
N ALA A 550 -53.91 -3.75 -8.57
CA ALA A 550 -52.75 -3.19 -7.88
C ALA A 550 -53.01 -3.29 -6.37
N PRO A 551 -52.22 -4.10 -5.64
CA PRO A 551 -52.46 -4.28 -4.22
C PRO A 551 -52.27 -2.93 -3.52
N THR A 552 -53.25 -2.59 -2.69
CA THR A 552 -53.24 -1.37 -1.91
C THR A 552 -52.08 -1.46 -0.91
N LEU A 553 -51.05 -0.63 -1.08
CA LEU A 553 -49.94 -0.55 -0.13
C LEU A 553 -50.50 -0.23 1.26
N SER A 554 -50.05 -0.98 2.27
CA SER A 554 -50.42 -0.70 3.65
C SER A 554 -49.85 0.66 4.09
N ALA A 555 -50.52 1.33 5.04
CA ALA A 555 -50.09 2.63 5.52
C ALA A 555 -48.66 2.54 6.09
N GLY A 556 -47.71 3.25 5.46
CA GLY A 556 -46.29 3.25 5.85
C GLY A 556 -45.37 2.35 5.01
N GLN A 557 -45.94 1.52 4.13
CA GLN A 557 -45.16 0.67 3.24
C GLN A 557 -44.70 1.45 2.00
N ILE A 558 -43.40 1.39 1.69
CA ILE A 558 -42.81 2.15 0.57
C ILE A 558 -42.80 1.31 -0.70
N TYR A 559 -42.52 0.01 -0.57
CA TYR A 559 -42.38 -0.93 -1.68
C TYR A 559 -43.43 -2.03 -1.62
N HIS A 560 -43.69 -2.69 -2.74
CA HIS A 560 -44.58 -3.86 -2.73
C HIS A 560 -44.01 -4.97 -1.82
N PRO A 561 -44.82 -5.70 -1.02
CA PRO A 561 -44.32 -6.69 -0.06
C PRO A 561 -43.51 -7.83 -0.71
N ASP A 562 -43.87 -8.20 -1.94
CA ASP A 562 -43.16 -9.22 -2.71
C ASP A 562 -41.91 -8.71 -3.44
N SER A 563 -41.66 -7.38 -3.42
CA SER A 563 -40.51 -6.81 -4.09
C SER A 563 -39.22 -7.14 -3.36
N SER A 564 -38.23 -7.55 -4.14
CA SER A 564 -36.94 -7.97 -3.62
C SER A 564 -35.78 -7.49 -4.48
N ILE A 565 -34.63 -7.41 -3.85
CA ILE A 565 -33.35 -7.12 -4.48
C ILE A 565 -32.36 -8.26 -4.23
N ALA A 566 -31.53 -8.56 -5.23
CA ALA A 566 -30.37 -9.41 -5.06
C ALA A 566 -29.16 -8.57 -4.63
N VAL A 567 -28.44 -8.98 -3.59
CA VAL A 567 -27.31 -8.21 -3.03
C VAL A 567 -26.03 -9.01 -3.18
N PHE A 568 -25.01 -8.40 -3.78
CA PHE A 568 -23.67 -8.95 -4.01
C PHE A 568 -22.65 -8.08 -3.27
N ASP A 569 -22.01 -8.61 -2.25
CA ASP A 569 -20.96 -7.90 -1.52
C ASP A 569 -19.58 -8.42 -1.92
N PHE A 570 -18.87 -7.59 -2.69
CA PHE A 570 -17.48 -7.78 -3.12
C PHE A 570 -16.48 -7.10 -2.18
N ALA A 571 -16.96 -6.35 -1.18
CA ALA A 571 -16.14 -5.64 -0.21
C ALA A 571 -15.85 -6.49 1.05
N SER A 572 -16.61 -7.55 1.26
CA SER A 572 -16.40 -8.51 2.36
C SER A 572 -15.00 -9.14 2.33
N SER A 573 -14.38 -9.28 3.50
CA SER A 573 -13.11 -10.02 3.67
C SER A 573 -13.26 -11.50 3.30
N GLY A 574 -14.49 -12.03 3.42
CA GLY A 574 -14.87 -13.38 3.03
C GLY A 574 -14.85 -13.63 1.53
N GLY A 575 -14.65 -12.61 0.69
CA GLY A 575 -14.84 -12.71 -0.77
C GLY A 575 -16.27 -12.34 -1.15
N LEU A 576 -16.79 -12.89 -2.24
CA LEU A 576 -18.16 -12.61 -2.69
C LEU A 576 -19.17 -13.21 -1.69
N VAL A 577 -19.90 -12.35 -0.99
CA VAL A 577 -21.10 -12.73 -0.22
C VAL A 577 -22.33 -12.38 -1.06
N PHE A 578 -23.29 -13.29 -1.14
CA PHE A 578 -24.44 -13.15 -2.04
C PHE A 578 -25.74 -13.49 -1.32
N LYS A 579 -26.72 -12.58 -1.42
CA LYS A 579 -28.11 -12.80 -0.99
C LYS A 579 -29.03 -12.69 -2.21
N PRO A 580 -29.63 -13.80 -2.69
CA PRO A 580 -30.44 -13.79 -3.91
C PRO A 580 -31.75 -13.02 -3.77
N LYS A 581 -32.30 -12.94 -2.55
CA LYS A 581 -33.56 -12.26 -2.26
C LYS A 581 -33.46 -11.52 -0.93
N TYR A 582 -33.57 -10.20 -0.98
CA TYR A 582 -33.68 -9.32 0.18
C TYR A 582 -34.95 -8.47 -0.01
N SER A 583 -35.87 -8.47 0.96
CA SER A 583 -37.07 -7.60 0.93
C SER A 583 -36.65 -6.13 0.73
N LEU A 584 -37.31 -5.42 -0.19
CA LEU A 584 -36.99 -4.01 -0.45
C LEU A 584 -37.21 -3.12 0.77
N ASP A 585 -38.30 -3.31 1.53
CA ASP A 585 -38.56 -2.53 2.74
C ASP A 585 -37.48 -2.77 3.80
N ALA A 586 -37.09 -4.04 4.02
CA ALA A 586 -36.03 -4.39 4.96
C ALA A 586 -34.67 -3.82 4.52
N TYR A 587 -34.32 -3.99 3.24
CA TYR A 587 -33.08 -3.47 2.69
C TYR A 587 -33.05 -1.94 2.73
N HIS A 588 -34.19 -1.29 2.50
CA HIS A 588 -34.29 0.16 2.58
C HIS A 588 -33.97 0.66 3.99
N ASN A 589 -34.54 0.02 5.01
CA ASN A 589 -34.36 0.40 6.40
C ASN A 589 -32.93 0.17 6.90
N VAL A 590 -32.28 -0.90 6.44
CA VAL A 590 -30.92 -1.26 6.85
C VAL A 590 -29.84 -0.49 6.08
N CYS A 591 -30.05 -0.25 4.78
CA CYS A 591 -29.03 0.29 3.88
C CYS A 591 -29.43 1.64 3.29
N TRP A 592 -30.48 1.68 2.47
CA TRP A 592 -30.78 2.86 1.66
C TRP A 592 -31.09 4.12 2.44
N ARG A 593 -31.71 4.02 3.61
CA ARG A 593 -31.96 5.17 4.49
C ARG A 593 -30.69 5.98 4.79
N TYR A 594 -29.52 5.33 4.79
CA TYR A 594 -28.24 5.95 5.09
C TYR A 594 -27.47 6.43 3.85
N ILE A 595 -27.76 5.88 2.66
CA ILE A 595 -26.95 6.12 1.44
C ILE A 595 -27.73 6.75 0.28
N ASN A 596 -29.07 6.75 0.31
CA ASN A 596 -29.92 7.23 -0.79
C ASN A 596 -30.34 8.70 -0.67
N LEU A 597 -29.81 9.50 0.26
CA LEU A 597 -30.30 10.86 0.57
C LEU A 597 -30.78 11.67 -0.66
N GLU A 598 -29.91 11.81 -1.65
CA GLU A 598 -30.19 12.60 -2.87
C GLU A 598 -30.60 11.73 -4.08
N TRP A 599 -30.57 10.40 -3.92
CA TRP A 599 -30.94 9.42 -4.94
C TRP A 599 -32.35 8.84 -4.74
N ASP A 600 -33.02 9.13 -3.63
CA ASP A 600 -34.26 8.45 -3.19
C ASP A 600 -35.34 8.45 -4.26
N ALA A 601 -35.61 9.60 -4.88
CA ALA A 601 -36.62 9.71 -5.95
C ALA A 601 -36.31 8.81 -7.16
N ARG A 602 -35.03 8.73 -7.55
CA ARG A 602 -34.59 7.89 -8.67
C ARG A 602 -34.61 6.41 -8.29
N VAL A 603 -34.14 6.05 -7.10
CA VAL A 603 -34.14 4.65 -6.62
C VAL A 603 -35.56 4.14 -6.50
N ARG A 604 -36.47 4.91 -5.89
CA ARG A 604 -37.90 4.53 -5.81
C ARG A 604 -38.50 4.34 -7.19
N ARG A 605 -38.18 5.20 -8.15
CA ARG A 605 -38.70 5.02 -9.51
C ARG A 605 -38.12 3.76 -10.16
N MET A 606 -36.84 3.46 -9.95
CA MET A 606 -36.24 2.20 -10.44
C MET A 606 -36.92 0.97 -9.84
N CYS A 607 -37.30 1.00 -8.55
CA CYS A 607 -38.07 -0.06 -7.92
C CYS A 607 -39.46 -0.22 -8.54
N GLN A 608 -40.17 0.89 -8.73
CA GLN A 608 -41.48 0.89 -9.40
C GLN A 608 -41.37 0.35 -10.84
N ASP A 609 -40.33 0.74 -11.59
CA ASP A 609 -40.10 0.26 -12.96
C ASP A 609 -39.86 -1.27 -12.99
N VAL A 610 -39.31 -1.86 -11.93
CA VAL A 610 -39.18 -3.33 -11.80
C VAL A 610 -40.50 -3.98 -11.40
N GLU A 611 -41.26 -3.39 -10.48
CA GLU A 611 -42.60 -3.84 -10.10
C GLU A 611 -43.57 -3.85 -11.29
N GLU A 612 -43.51 -2.80 -12.12
CA GLU A 612 -44.32 -2.63 -13.33
C GLU A 612 -43.86 -3.56 -14.48
N SER A 613 -42.68 -4.18 -14.40
CA SER A 613 -42.10 -5.00 -15.48
C SER A 613 -42.74 -6.38 -15.66
N ASN A 614 -43.69 -6.77 -14.81
CA ASN A 614 -44.32 -8.09 -14.81
C ASN A 614 -43.31 -9.26 -14.76
N GLY A 615 -42.21 -9.08 -14.03
CA GLY A 615 -41.16 -10.10 -13.90
C GLY A 615 -40.19 -10.17 -15.09
N CYS A 616 -40.21 -9.20 -16.02
CA CYS A 616 -39.20 -9.08 -17.07
C CYS A 616 -37.92 -8.37 -16.58
N SER A 617 -37.93 -7.79 -15.39
CA SER A 617 -36.75 -7.17 -14.79
C SER A 617 -36.59 -7.58 -13.32
N CYS A 618 -35.37 -7.43 -12.80
CA CYS A 618 -35.09 -7.54 -11.37
C CYS A 618 -34.10 -6.45 -10.91
N LEU A 619 -34.01 -6.26 -9.60
CA LEU A 619 -33.02 -5.37 -8.99
C LEU A 619 -31.83 -6.18 -8.49
N ALA A 620 -30.63 -5.65 -8.71
CA ALA A 620 -29.42 -6.14 -8.08
C ALA A 620 -28.57 -4.98 -7.54
N GLU A 621 -27.92 -5.19 -6.40
CA GLU A 621 -26.99 -4.21 -5.82
C GLU A 621 -25.64 -4.86 -5.54
N GLY A 622 -24.58 -4.29 -6.13
CA GLY A 622 -23.20 -4.65 -5.88
C GLY A 622 -22.54 -3.69 -4.88
N ILE A 623 -21.88 -4.22 -3.85
CA ILE A 623 -21.12 -3.46 -2.86
C ILE A 623 -19.63 -3.70 -3.10
N PHE A 624 -18.89 -2.65 -3.43
CA PHE A 624 -17.47 -2.72 -3.81
C PHE A 624 -16.61 -1.93 -2.82
N SER A 625 -15.43 -2.46 -2.47
CA SER A 625 -14.44 -1.75 -1.63
C SER A 625 -14.00 -0.45 -2.31
N HIS A 626 -14.20 0.70 -1.67
CA HIS A 626 -13.72 1.99 -2.18
C HIS A 626 -12.52 2.52 -1.39
N THR A 627 -12.64 2.57 -0.05
CA THR A 627 -11.56 2.88 0.89
C THR A 627 -11.65 1.94 2.10
N GLN A 628 -10.81 2.12 3.11
CA GLN A 628 -10.96 1.38 4.37
C GLN A 628 -12.33 1.61 5.03
N THR A 629 -12.88 2.82 4.96
CA THR A 629 -14.09 3.22 5.71
C THR A 629 -15.33 3.37 4.84
N SER A 630 -15.22 3.26 3.53
CA SER A 630 -16.33 3.46 2.59
C SER A 630 -16.39 2.40 1.50
N CYS A 631 -17.62 2.08 1.07
CA CYS A 631 -17.91 1.23 -0.07
C CYS A 631 -18.60 2.02 -1.19
N LEU A 632 -18.44 1.55 -2.42
CA LEU A 632 -19.25 1.93 -3.57
C LEU A 632 -20.41 0.95 -3.71
N PHE A 633 -21.62 1.49 -3.60
CA PHE A 633 -22.88 0.79 -3.74
C PHE A 633 -23.42 1.03 -5.14
N VAL A 634 -23.62 -0.03 -5.93
CA VAL A 634 -24.02 0.02 -7.33
C VAL A 634 -25.34 -0.73 -7.50
N LEU A 635 -26.45 0.00 -7.57
CA LEU A 635 -27.78 -0.54 -7.86
C LEU A 635 -27.96 -0.56 -9.36
N VAL A 636 -28.42 -1.70 -9.87
CA VAL A 636 -28.76 -1.89 -11.27
C VAL A 636 -30.17 -2.44 -11.39
N LYS A 637 -30.87 -1.97 -12.42
CA LYS A 637 -32.04 -2.65 -12.97
C LYS A 637 -31.55 -3.60 -14.05
N LEU A 638 -31.82 -4.88 -13.89
CA LEU A 638 -31.45 -5.92 -14.84
C LEU A 638 -32.69 -6.35 -15.64
N GLY A 639 -32.66 -6.15 -16.95
CA GLY A 639 -33.64 -6.69 -17.89
C GLY A 639 -33.32 -8.14 -18.23
N TRP A 640 -34.35 -8.96 -18.37
CA TRP A 640 -34.25 -10.36 -18.75
C TRP A 640 -34.55 -10.57 -20.24
N HIS A 641 -33.65 -11.27 -20.93
CA HIS A 641 -33.75 -11.62 -22.34
C HIS A 641 -33.62 -13.14 -22.51
N ALA A 642 -34.76 -13.82 -22.65
CA ALA A 642 -34.81 -15.28 -22.80
C ALA A 642 -34.02 -15.78 -24.02
N ASP A 643 -34.03 -15.01 -25.11
CA ASP A 643 -33.45 -15.37 -26.41
C ASP A 643 -31.98 -14.92 -26.58
N ALA A 644 -31.30 -14.56 -25.49
CA ALA A 644 -29.90 -14.12 -25.53
C ALA A 644 -28.98 -15.26 -26.02
N LYS A 645 -28.51 -15.17 -27.27
CA LYS A 645 -27.67 -16.20 -27.93
C LYS A 645 -26.34 -16.46 -27.24
N ASP A 646 -25.81 -15.51 -26.48
CA ASP A 646 -24.54 -15.61 -25.76
C ASP A 646 -24.69 -16.21 -24.35
N GLY A 647 -25.91 -16.65 -23.99
CA GLY A 647 -26.24 -17.16 -22.66
C GLY A 647 -26.33 -16.07 -21.59
N ARG A 648 -26.08 -14.79 -21.92
CA ARG A 648 -26.17 -13.66 -20.99
C ARG A 648 -27.57 -13.09 -21.02
N ARG A 649 -28.45 -13.71 -20.23
CA ARG A 649 -29.87 -13.39 -20.18
C ARG A 649 -30.19 -12.12 -19.40
N TYR A 650 -29.33 -11.70 -18.47
CA TYR A 650 -29.47 -10.44 -17.76
C TYR A 650 -28.65 -9.33 -18.43
N ARG A 651 -29.27 -8.16 -18.61
CA ARG A 651 -28.61 -6.95 -19.12
C ARG A 651 -28.92 -5.76 -18.24
N VAL A 652 -27.94 -4.91 -17.97
CA VAL A 652 -28.15 -3.66 -17.25
C VAL A 652 -28.96 -2.71 -18.12
N GLU A 653 -30.15 -2.34 -17.65
CA GLU A 653 -31.02 -1.35 -18.27
C GLU A 653 -30.79 0.04 -17.69
N GLU A 654 -30.56 0.12 -16.38
CA GLU A 654 -30.34 1.35 -15.64
C GLU A 654 -29.37 1.10 -14.48
N SER A 655 -28.61 2.12 -14.09
CA SER A 655 -27.71 2.03 -12.94
C SER A 655 -27.67 3.31 -12.12
N VAL A 656 -27.57 3.15 -10.81
CA VAL A 656 -27.36 4.19 -9.81
C VAL A 656 -26.19 3.77 -8.94
N TRP A 657 -25.35 4.72 -8.55
CA TRP A 657 -24.22 4.44 -7.66
C TRP A 657 -24.11 5.47 -6.54
N ARG A 658 -23.72 4.99 -5.36
CA ARG A 658 -23.60 5.79 -4.14
C ARG A 658 -22.30 5.42 -3.44
N LEU A 659 -21.70 6.37 -2.72
CA LEU A 659 -20.72 6.02 -1.70
C LEU A 659 -21.41 5.99 -0.34
N GLY A 660 -21.12 4.97 0.44
CA GLY A 660 -21.66 4.79 1.78
C GLY A 660 -20.58 4.29 2.75
N PRO A 661 -20.80 4.41 4.07
CA PRO A 661 -19.86 3.90 5.06
C PRO A 661 -19.83 2.37 5.02
N ARG A 662 -18.63 1.80 5.20
CA ARG A 662 -18.42 0.35 5.21
C ARG A 662 -19.15 -0.34 6.36
N SER A 663 -19.38 0.33 7.48
CA SER A 663 -20.14 -0.23 8.61
C SER A 663 -21.56 -0.66 8.23
N VAL A 664 -22.15 -0.08 7.17
CA VAL A 664 -23.47 -0.50 6.68
C VAL A 664 -23.47 -1.94 6.18
N THR A 665 -22.35 -2.46 5.69
CA THR A 665 -22.28 -3.87 5.25
C THR A 665 -22.45 -4.83 6.42
N GLY A 666 -21.96 -4.50 7.62
CA GLY A 666 -22.18 -5.31 8.82
C GLY A 666 -23.67 -5.47 9.10
N TYR A 667 -24.43 -4.36 9.15
CA TYR A 667 -25.88 -4.40 9.39
C TYR A 667 -26.67 -5.18 8.33
N ILE A 668 -26.22 -5.17 7.07
CA ILE A 668 -26.85 -5.96 5.98
C ILE A 668 -26.77 -7.45 6.28
N TRP A 669 -25.67 -7.91 6.89
CA TRP A 669 -25.40 -9.34 7.10
C TRP A 669 -25.79 -9.81 8.51
N ASP A 670 -25.61 -8.98 9.54
CA ASP A 670 -25.96 -9.31 10.94
C ASP A 670 -27.48 -9.39 11.16
N GLY A 671 -28.26 -8.57 10.44
CA GLY A 671 -29.73 -8.56 10.55
C GLY A 671 -30.44 -9.71 9.82
N CYS A 672 -29.69 -10.70 9.33
CA CYS A 672 -30.20 -11.76 8.46
C CYS A 672 -30.10 -13.17 9.05
N GLU A 673 -29.78 -13.33 10.34
CA GLU A 673 -29.53 -14.66 10.92
C GLU A 673 -30.76 -15.56 11.11
N GLU A 674 -31.98 -15.11 10.86
CA GLU A 674 -33.18 -15.96 11.01
C GLU A 674 -34.20 -15.67 9.89
N ASP A 675 -34.33 -16.60 8.92
CA ASP A 675 -35.57 -17.01 8.23
C ASP A 675 -35.32 -18.15 7.23
#